data_AF-A0A674DV14-F1
#
_entry.id   AF-A0A674DV14-F1
#
_cell.length_a   1.000
_cell.length_b   1.000
_cell.length_c   1.000
_cell.angle_alpha   90.00
_cell.angle_beta   90.00
_cell.angle_gamma   90.00
#
_symmetry.space_group_name_H-M   'P 1'
#
loop_
_entity.id
_entity.type
_entity.pdbx_description
1 polymer ?
#
loop_
_entity_poly.entity_id
_entity_poly.type
_entity_poly.pdbx_seq_one_letter_code
_entity_poly.pdbx_strand_id
1 'polypeptide(L)'
;MRRLTHRYRAVINNNLTSLTSLRGYLSRSYSQVQTDFSSNRVRRTFTDFFHELYQHIIVPSSPVRPRGDPSLLFVNAGMNQFKPIFLGAADPRSEMATYRRVVNSQKCVRAGGKHNDLEDVGRDVYHHTFFEMLGNWSFGDYFKEEACIMAWRLLTEEYRIPPERLYVSYFAGDATSGLPADEETRHIWLSMGVPSDHLLPFGMKDNFWEMGEIGPCGPCTEIHYDHIGGRNAASLVNADSPDVVEIWNLVFMQYNREADHSLRSLPQFSVDTGMGLERLVTVLQGQRSNYDTDLFTPLLSAIQQSSNCPEYRGRTGEADVGKVDMAYRVVADHVRTLSVCIADGVYPGMSGAELVLRRILRRAVRFSTEVLQAPEGVLASLVPTVAHILGDAYPELHKETDRIMDIINENEAQFLSSLKQGRRVIDRTLQRLEKNDTLFPVPVAWSLHRNLGFPLDLIGLMLEEQGLSVDQRALDVLAIENEKLRCQVQTSGDTLVHLDLHSLAQLQSGEVPHTDDSPKYHYSLTQDGKYVFQPCHATVQALYCGQTLVSEVAGGQRCGVVLDRTCFYAEQGGQSHDQGYFIRDGLPDVLYPVEDVQLAGGYVVHQVTAAEVLRKGDQVQLYLDEGSLSIPQLQEIERSIHNIITENNAVYIEEVPLARAKDIPGLRTVDEVYPDPVRVVSVAVPVADLYDSQTDRWTSVELCCGTHLLTTGEIGDLVIISERQMVKGISRIVAVTGDDAREAREAGQVLTQEVESLSARLAMVTSLSLADANRLAKEVGILTDAVDCTPIPQWKRRELQTRLKGLQRTTNTSIRKLETKEVSQAHNPILIPFDRAPGTLVMLLSHQQPSGKGLTLTSLDWALTVCVRLGGNAGGSATVAKGTGSVANLTEALRCAEEYAQDKTQNRC
;
A
#
# COMPACT_ATOMS: atom_id res chain seq x y z
N MET A 1 17.43 4.20 -37.52
CA MET A 1 17.73 4.06 -36.07
C MET A 1 19.19 4.42 -35.71
N ARG A 2 19.74 5.56 -36.16
CA ARG A 2 21.07 6.05 -35.72
C ARG A 2 21.10 7.55 -35.39
N ARG A 3 19.95 8.21 -35.29
CA ARG A 3 19.85 9.67 -35.06
C ARG A 3 19.03 10.09 -33.82
N LEU A 4 18.40 9.17 -33.10
CA LEU A 4 17.63 9.46 -31.88
C LEU A 4 18.37 9.10 -30.57
N THR A 5 19.28 8.13 -30.60
CA THR A 5 20.18 7.77 -29.48
C THR A 5 21.27 8.81 -29.20
N HIS A 6 21.48 9.78 -30.09
CA HIS A 6 22.48 10.84 -29.91
C HIS A 6 21.99 12.02 -29.04
N ARG A 7 20.67 12.22 -28.89
CA ARG A 7 20.12 13.31 -28.06
C ARG A 7 20.03 12.96 -26.58
N TYR A 8 19.74 11.70 -26.22
CA TYR A 8 19.73 11.27 -24.81
C TYR A 8 21.12 11.10 -24.20
N ARG A 9 22.13 10.65 -24.98
CA ARG A 9 23.53 10.62 -24.51
C ARG A 9 24.18 11.99 -24.35
N ALA A 10 23.69 13.03 -25.05
CA ALA A 10 24.23 14.38 -24.94
C ALA A 10 23.83 15.09 -23.63
N VAL A 11 22.66 14.76 -23.07
CA VAL A 11 22.21 15.29 -21.76
C VAL A 11 22.94 14.59 -20.61
N ILE A 12 23.19 13.28 -20.73
CA ILE A 12 23.90 12.50 -19.71
C ILE A 12 25.41 12.83 -19.66
N ASN A 13 26.07 13.02 -20.81
CA ASN A 13 27.50 13.38 -20.84
C ASN A 13 27.80 14.84 -20.47
N ASN A 14 26.84 15.76 -20.66
CA ASN A 14 26.99 17.14 -20.18
C ASN A 14 26.84 17.24 -18.65
N ASN A 15 26.15 16.29 -18.00
CA ASN A 15 26.06 16.24 -16.54
C ASN A 15 27.28 15.56 -15.89
N LEU A 16 27.95 14.63 -16.57
CA LEU A 16 29.20 14.01 -16.09
C LEU A 16 30.42 14.93 -16.14
N THR A 17 30.46 15.88 -17.08
CA THR A 17 31.49 16.93 -17.12
C THR A 17 31.24 18.07 -16.11
N SER A 18 29.99 18.26 -15.68
CA SER A 18 29.64 19.16 -14.57
C SER A 18 30.15 18.66 -13.20
N LEU A 19 30.21 17.33 -13.00
CA LEU A 19 30.67 16.71 -11.74
C LEU A 19 32.14 16.99 -11.40
N THR A 20 33.01 17.22 -12.41
CA THR A 20 34.40 17.63 -12.17
C THR A 20 34.56 19.14 -11.98
N SER A 21 33.65 19.96 -12.54
CA SER A 21 33.62 21.41 -12.28
C SER A 21 33.00 21.80 -10.94
N LEU A 22 32.09 20.98 -10.39
CA LEU A 22 31.49 21.18 -9.06
C LEU A 22 32.52 21.11 -7.93
N ARG A 23 33.55 20.25 -8.07
CA ARG A 23 34.65 20.16 -7.10
C ARG A 23 35.50 21.44 -7.01
N GLY A 24 35.57 22.22 -8.10
CA GLY A 24 36.34 23.46 -8.17
C GLY A 24 35.55 24.72 -7.80
N TYR A 25 34.26 24.76 -8.14
CA TYR A 25 33.41 25.95 -7.93
C TYR A 25 32.79 26.06 -6.53
N LEU A 26 32.64 24.95 -5.79
CA LEU A 26 32.21 24.97 -4.38
C LEU A 26 33.26 25.60 -3.44
N SER A 27 34.47 25.91 -3.92
CA SER A 27 35.55 26.52 -3.13
C SER A 27 35.55 28.06 -3.11
N ARG A 28 34.70 28.73 -3.89
CA ARG A 28 34.77 30.18 -4.08
C ARG A 28 33.41 30.89 -3.99
N SER A 29 32.77 30.78 -2.84
CA SER A 29 31.99 31.85 -2.18
C SER A 29 31.21 31.27 -1.00
N TYR A 30 31.91 30.80 0.03
CA TYR A 30 31.33 30.61 1.34
C TYR A 30 32.11 31.50 2.30
N SER A 31 31.48 32.56 2.80
CA SER A 31 31.85 33.08 4.10
C SER A 31 31.43 32.02 5.12
N GLN A 32 32.28 31.00 5.31
CA GLN A 32 32.14 30.03 6.39
C GLN A 32 32.09 30.81 7.70
N VAL A 33 30.93 30.85 8.34
CA VAL A 33 30.94 30.84 9.80
C VAL A 33 31.49 29.45 10.14
N GLN A 34 32.81 29.38 10.40
CA GLN A 34 33.46 28.18 10.91
C GLN A 34 32.84 27.88 12.29
N THR A 35 31.85 27.00 12.33
CA THR A 35 31.46 26.33 13.57
C THR A 35 32.37 25.13 13.73
N ASP A 36 32.91 24.92 14.94
CA ASP A 36 33.85 23.82 15.20
C ASP A 36 33.16 22.43 15.08
N PHE A 37 31.83 22.35 15.11
CA PHE A 37 31.06 21.09 15.17
C PHE A 37 30.17 20.87 13.93
N SER A 38 30.67 20.12 12.94
CA SER A 38 29.82 19.53 11.89
C SER A 38 29.02 18.35 12.43
N SER A 39 27.88 18.02 11.82
CA SER A 39 27.05 16.85 12.15
C SER A 39 27.85 15.54 12.22
N ASN A 40 28.76 15.32 11.27
CA ASN A 40 29.67 14.17 11.27
C ASN A 40 30.64 14.17 12.46
N ARG A 41 31.15 15.34 12.84
CA ARG A 41 32.01 15.47 14.03
C ARG A 41 31.20 15.24 15.31
N VAL A 42 29.99 15.76 15.40
CA VAL A 42 29.09 15.56 16.56
C VAL A 42 28.80 14.07 16.74
N ARG A 43 28.38 13.38 15.67
CA ARG A 43 28.11 11.93 15.71
C ARG A 43 29.33 11.14 16.19
N ARG A 44 30.52 11.41 15.64
CA ARG A 44 31.77 10.75 16.04
C ARG A 44 32.17 11.07 17.47
N THR A 45 32.08 12.34 17.89
CA THR A 45 32.40 12.75 19.26
C THR A 45 31.54 11.99 20.27
N PHE A 46 30.24 11.83 19.99
CA PHE A 46 29.35 11.02 20.83
C PHE A 46 29.81 9.56 20.91
N THR A 47 30.01 8.89 19.77
CA THR A 47 30.39 7.47 19.76
C THR A 47 31.76 7.23 20.39
N ASP A 48 32.74 8.07 20.08
CA ASP A 48 34.11 7.94 20.54
C ASP A 48 34.19 8.22 22.05
N PHE A 49 33.46 9.20 22.57
CA PHE A 49 33.39 9.47 24.01
C PHE A 49 32.95 8.24 24.81
N PHE A 50 31.85 7.60 24.41
CA PHE A 50 31.35 6.42 25.11
C PHE A 50 32.23 5.18 24.88
N HIS A 51 32.76 5.02 23.66
CA HIS A 51 33.62 3.90 23.32
C HIS A 51 34.98 3.95 24.04
N GLU A 52 35.68 5.08 23.92
CA GLU A 52 37.05 5.22 24.41
C GLU A 52 37.11 5.46 25.92
N LEU A 53 36.20 6.26 26.49
CA LEU A 53 36.26 6.63 27.91
C LEU A 53 35.45 5.70 28.81
N TYR A 54 34.38 5.10 28.30
CA TYR A 54 33.42 4.31 29.09
C TYR A 54 33.20 2.89 28.58
N GLN A 55 34.04 2.43 27.65
CA GLN A 55 34.07 1.04 27.15
C GLN A 55 32.74 0.54 26.55
N HIS A 56 31.94 1.45 25.99
CA HIS A 56 30.75 1.05 25.25
C HIS A 56 31.14 0.40 23.92
N ILE A 57 30.45 -0.66 23.54
CA ILE A 57 30.61 -1.30 22.23
C ILE A 57 29.82 -0.50 21.21
N ILE A 58 30.45 -0.12 20.10
CA ILE A 58 29.75 0.54 18.99
C ILE A 58 28.98 -0.52 18.23
N VAL A 59 27.66 -0.39 18.20
CA VAL A 59 26.76 -1.31 17.48
C VAL A 59 26.18 -0.57 16.26
N PRO A 60 26.13 -1.17 15.06
CA PRO A 60 25.49 -0.54 13.91
C PRO A 60 24.00 -0.22 14.17
N SER A 61 23.49 0.83 13.52
CA SER A 61 22.05 1.10 13.51
C SER A 61 21.28 -0.08 12.95
N SER A 62 20.15 -0.42 13.56
CA SER A 62 19.19 -1.36 12.96
C SER A 62 18.45 -0.69 11.78
N PRO A 63 17.89 -1.49 10.84
CA PRO A 63 16.99 -0.98 9.81
C PRO A 63 15.77 -0.29 10.42
N VAL A 64 15.19 0.67 9.71
CA VAL A 64 13.95 1.34 10.16
C VAL A 64 12.74 0.42 10.24
N ARG A 65 12.80 -0.77 9.61
CA ARG A 65 11.81 -1.82 9.75
C ARG A 65 12.07 -2.64 11.04
N PRO A 66 11.15 -2.63 12.03
CA PRO A 66 11.32 -3.38 13.26
C PRO A 66 11.47 -4.89 13.01
N ARG A 67 12.43 -5.53 13.68
CA ARG A 67 12.64 -6.98 13.59
C ARG A 67 11.79 -7.71 14.61
N GLY A 68 10.86 -8.55 14.14
CA GLY A 68 10.08 -9.43 15.00
C GLY A 68 9.16 -8.69 15.99
N ASP A 69 8.86 -7.42 15.75
CA ASP A 69 7.95 -6.63 16.59
C ASP A 69 6.71 -6.20 15.77
N PRO A 70 5.58 -6.91 15.88
CA PRO A 70 4.36 -6.56 15.15
C PRO A 70 3.66 -5.32 15.72
N SER A 71 4.09 -4.78 16.86
CA SER A 71 3.48 -3.61 17.49
C SER A 71 3.94 -2.27 16.89
N LEU A 72 4.99 -2.28 16.08
CA LEU A 72 5.59 -1.08 15.50
C LEU A 72 5.61 -1.15 13.97
N LEU A 73 5.25 -0.05 13.31
CA LEU A 73 5.41 0.09 11.86
C LEU A 73 6.86 0.42 11.48
N PHE A 74 7.49 1.29 12.28
CA PHE A 74 8.88 1.73 12.14
C PHE A 74 9.58 1.73 13.49
N VAL A 75 10.91 1.61 13.47
CA VAL A 75 11.76 1.88 14.64
C VAL A 75 11.63 3.36 14.98
N ASN A 76 11.12 3.67 16.17
CA ASN A 76 10.80 5.04 16.62
C ASN A 76 11.72 5.53 17.76
N ALA A 77 12.51 4.61 18.34
CA ALA A 77 13.48 4.86 19.39
C ALA A 77 14.70 3.93 19.26
N GLY A 78 15.84 4.39 19.76
CA GLY A 78 17.09 3.61 19.73
C GLY A 78 17.00 2.26 20.44
N MET A 79 16.22 2.19 21.52
CA MET A 79 16.02 0.99 22.34
C MET A 79 15.28 -0.16 21.65
N ASN A 80 14.53 0.10 20.57
CA ASN A 80 13.67 -0.93 19.95
C ASN A 80 14.47 -2.17 19.53
N GLN A 81 15.70 -1.98 19.04
CA GLN A 81 16.58 -3.08 18.62
C GLN A 81 17.09 -3.93 19.79
N PHE A 82 17.06 -3.41 21.01
CA PHE A 82 17.54 -4.07 22.22
C PHE A 82 16.39 -4.58 23.10
N LYS A 83 15.14 -4.49 22.65
CA LYS A 83 13.96 -5.03 23.33
C LYS A 83 14.15 -6.46 23.84
N PRO A 84 14.77 -7.40 23.08
CA PRO A 84 15.03 -8.74 23.60
C PRO A 84 15.91 -8.77 24.84
N ILE A 85 16.88 -7.85 24.99
CA ILE A 85 17.73 -7.77 26.19
C ILE A 85 16.91 -7.30 27.39
N PHE A 86 16.17 -6.19 27.24
CA PHE A 86 15.34 -5.63 28.32
C PHE A 86 14.31 -6.63 28.85
N LEU A 87 13.75 -7.46 27.96
CA LEU A 87 12.76 -8.48 28.29
C LEU A 87 13.37 -9.82 28.74
N GLY A 88 14.71 -9.97 28.72
CA GLY A 88 15.38 -11.24 29.00
C GLY A 88 15.09 -12.34 27.98
N ALA A 89 14.72 -11.95 26.75
CA ALA A 89 14.35 -12.82 25.63
C ALA A 89 15.43 -12.91 24.53
N ALA A 90 16.60 -12.25 24.72
CA ALA A 90 17.72 -12.36 23.80
C ALA A 90 18.23 -13.81 23.73
N ASP A 91 18.52 -14.32 22.52
CA ASP A 91 19.09 -15.66 22.35
C ASP A 91 20.48 -15.70 23.03
N PRO A 92 20.72 -16.59 24.01
CA PRO A 92 21.99 -16.69 24.73
C PRO A 92 23.21 -16.93 23.83
N ARG A 93 23.00 -17.39 22.58
CA ARG A 93 24.05 -17.63 21.59
C ARG A 93 24.31 -16.44 20.67
N SER A 94 23.42 -15.44 20.67
CA SER A 94 23.59 -14.23 19.87
C SER A 94 24.63 -13.29 20.48
N GLU A 95 25.33 -12.53 19.64
CA GLU A 95 26.23 -11.47 20.09
C GLU A 95 25.52 -10.48 21.03
N MET A 96 24.24 -10.20 20.75
CA MET A 96 23.38 -9.31 21.54
C MET A 96 23.30 -9.71 23.02
N ALA A 97 23.34 -11.01 23.35
CA ALA A 97 23.30 -11.46 24.75
C ALA A 97 24.57 -11.11 25.54
N THR A 98 25.67 -10.75 24.86
CA THR A 98 26.92 -10.32 25.50
C THR A 98 26.95 -8.82 25.78
N TYR A 99 26.02 -8.06 25.22
CA TYR A 99 25.99 -6.60 25.35
C TYR A 99 25.74 -6.19 26.81
N ARG A 100 26.62 -5.33 27.31
CA ARG A 100 26.53 -4.70 28.63
C ARG A 100 26.41 -3.19 28.52
N ARG A 101 27.29 -2.60 27.71
CA ARG A 101 27.35 -1.18 27.39
C ARG A 101 27.39 -1.05 25.87
N VAL A 102 26.43 -0.35 25.26
CA VAL A 102 26.41 -0.16 23.80
C VAL A 102 26.11 1.28 23.44
N VAL A 103 26.62 1.74 22.30
CA VAL A 103 26.42 3.10 21.80
C VAL A 103 26.20 3.08 20.28
N ASN A 104 25.29 3.91 19.77
CA ASN A 104 25.10 4.10 18.33
C ASN A 104 24.41 5.42 17.96
N SER A 105 24.23 5.63 16.64
CA SER A 105 23.32 6.60 16.04
C SER A 105 22.21 5.85 15.31
N GLN A 106 21.06 5.66 15.95
CA GLN A 106 19.96 4.88 15.41
C GLN A 106 19.10 5.71 14.44
N LYS A 107 18.81 5.13 13.27
CA LYS A 107 17.78 5.60 12.33
C LYS A 107 16.39 5.45 12.95
N CYS A 108 15.67 6.55 13.16
CA CYS A 108 14.32 6.56 13.72
C CYS A 108 13.33 7.21 12.74
N VAL A 109 12.14 6.61 12.61
CA VAL A 109 11.04 7.18 11.81
C VAL A 109 9.80 7.33 12.70
N ARG A 110 9.27 8.56 12.75
CA ARG A 110 8.03 8.92 13.47
C ARG A 110 6.98 9.43 12.50
N ALA A 111 6.34 8.49 11.81
CA ALA A 111 5.31 8.79 10.81
C ALA A 111 4.10 7.85 10.92
N GLY A 112 3.64 7.56 12.14
CA GLY A 112 2.44 6.74 12.39
C GLY A 112 2.49 6.03 13.73
N GLY A 113 1.35 5.49 14.18
CA GLY A 113 1.21 4.91 15.52
C GLY A 113 1.12 5.99 16.62
N LYS A 114 1.55 5.66 17.84
CA LYS A 114 1.53 6.56 19.02
C LYS A 114 2.38 7.83 18.83
N HIS A 115 3.53 7.69 18.15
CA HIS A 115 4.46 8.79 17.89
C HIS A 115 4.43 9.13 16.40
N ASN A 116 3.70 10.19 16.04
CA ASN A 116 3.46 10.58 14.66
C ASN A 116 3.67 12.08 14.47
N ASP A 117 4.82 12.44 13.94
CA ASP A 117 5.22 13.84 13.74
C ASP A 117 4.92 14.30 12.30
N LEU A 118 4.29 13.44 11.48
CA LEU A 118 4.08 13.68 10.06
C LEU A 118 3.40 15.02 9.82
N GLU A 119 2.34 15.36 10.57
CA GLU A 119 1.58 16.59 10.40
C GLU A 119 2.35 17.87 10.78
N ASP A 120 3.28 17.77 11.73
CA ASP A 120 4.07 18.89 12.25
C ASP A 120 5.26 19.23 11.35
N VAL A 121 5.79 18.25 10.61
CA VAL A 121 6.93 18.48 9.69
C VAL A 121 6.66 19.64 8.72
N GLY A 122 7.59 20.60 8.77
CA GLY A 122 7.59 21.82 7.96
C GLY A 122 6.79 22.99 8.54
N ARG A 123 5.86 22.75 9.47
CA ARG A 123 5.12 23.82 10.17
C ARG A 123 6.03 24.53 11.18
N ASP A 124 6.83 23.75 11.90
CA ASP A 124 7.89 24.26 12.77
C ASP A 124 9.30 23.99 12.21
N VAL A 125 10.29 24.21 13.07
CA VAL A 125 11.71 24.19 12.74
C VAL A 125 12.47 23.01 13.35
N TYR A 126 11.78 22.07 14.01
CA TYR A 126 12.44 21.03 14.81
C TYR A 126 11.83 19.62 14.74
N HIS A 127 10.61 19.43 14.22
CA HIS A 127 10.03 18.12 13.95
C HIS A 127 10.46 17.56 12.59
N HIS A 128 10.63 16.24 12.55
CA HIS A 128 11.10 15.47 11.39
C HIS A 128 10.38 14.13 11.31
N THR A 129 10.14 13.61 10.11
CA THR A 129 9.63 12.22 9.97
C THR A 129 10.75 11.21 10.16
N PHE A 130 11.99 11.57 9.77
CA PHE A 130 13.20 10.80 10.00
C PHE A 130 14.21 11.65 10.77
N PHE A 131 14.79 11.07 11.82
CA PHE A 131 15.86 11.69 12.57
C PHE A 131 16.82 10.63 13.12
N GLU A 132 18.00 11.07 13.53
CA GLU A 132 18.98 10.19 14.16
C GLU A 132 18.91 10.34 15.68
N MET A 133 18.73 9.21 16.36
CA MET A 133 18.77 9.13 17.81
C MET A 133 20.14 8.61 18.24
N LEU A 134 20.98 9.51 18.75
CA LEU A 134 22.21 9.15 19.46
C LEU A 134 21.80 8.51 20.78
N GLY A 135 22.24 7.29 21.04
CA GLY A 135 21.89 6.59 22.27
C GLY A 135 23.07 5.81 22.83
N ASN A 136 23.08 5.72 24.16
CA ASN A 136 23.95 4.84 24.91
C ASN A 136 23.09 4.02 25.89
N TRP A 137 23.36 2.72 25.97
CA TRP A 137 22.56 1.78 26.74
C TRP A 137 23.40 1.02 27.74
N SER A 138 22.80 0.77 28.91
CA SER A 138 23.31 -0.13 29.94
C SER A 138 22.33 -1.27 30.16
N PHE A 139 22.84 -2.50 30.19
CA PHE A 139 22.04 -3.70 30.45
C PHE A 139 22.51 -4.41 31.73
N GLY A 140 21.91 -4.04 32.86
CA GLY A 140 22.23 -4.60 34.17
C GLY A 140 23.64 -4.26 34.67
N ASP A 141 24.20 -3.13 34.22
CA ASP A 141 25.55 -2.67 34.56
C ASP A 141 25.52 -1.36 35.36
N TYR A 142 25.64 -0.20 34.70
CA TYR A 142 25.47 1.10 35.34
C TYR A 142 24.01 1.58 35.32
N PHE A 143 23.66 2.52 36.21
CA PHE A 143 22.31 3.08 36.30
C PHE A 143 22.34 4.63 36.41
N LYS A 144 21.47 5.23 37.23
CA LYS A 144 21.22 6.68 37.30
C LYS A 144 22.47 7.54 37.48
N GLU A 145 23.29 7.28 38.50
CA GLU A 145 24.41 8.16 38.86
C GLU A 145 25.45 8.26 37.72
N GLU A 146 25.94 7.12 37.24
CA GLU A 146 26.93 7.09 36.13
C GLU A 146 26.32 7.66 34.84
N ALA A 147 25.05 7.37 34.54
CA ALA A 147 24.37 7.90 33.36
C ALA A 147 24.30 9.44 33.37
N CYS A 148 23.87 10.03 34.49
CA CYS A 148 23.77 11.48 34.63
C CYS A 148 25.16 12.14 34.58
N ILE A 149 26.17 11.55 35.22
CA ILE A 149 27.56 12.05 35.17
C ILE A 149 28.10 12.04 33.73
N MET A 150 27.94 10.93 33.00
CA MET A 150 28.38 10.82 31.62
C MET A 150 27.69 11.85 30.72
N ALA A 151 26.37 12.00 30.86
CA ALA A 151 25.59 12.94 30.06
C ALA A 151 26.01 14.39 30.33
N TRP A 152 26.13 14.78 31.60
CA TRP A 152 26.55 16.13 31.98
C TRP A 152 27.96 16.45 31.49
N ARG A 153 28.89 15.50 31.63
CA ARG A 153 30.27 15.64 31.19
C ARG A 153 30.37 15.81 29.68
N LEU A 154 29.66 14.97 28.91
CA LEU A 154 29.65 15.06 27.45
C LEU A 154 29.16 16.44 26.98
N LEU A 155 28.06 16.95 27.55
CA LEU A 155 27.51 18.24 27.16
C LEU A 155 28.41 19.42 27.58
N THR A 156 28.93 19.41 28.80
CA THR A 156 29.61 20.59 29.38
C THR A 156 31.12 20.62 29.14
N GLU A 157 31.79 19.47 29.06
CA GLU A 157 33.25 19.39 28.89
C GLU A 157 33.63 19.16 27.42
N GLU A 158 33.05 18.15 26.77
CA GLU A 158 33.42 17.75 25.40
C GLU A 158 32.78 18.68 24.36
N TYR A 159 31.45 18.85 24.45
CA TYR A 159 30.71 19.78 23.58
C TYR A 159 30.78 21.23 24.03
N ARG A 160 31.25 21.48 25.26
CA ARG A 160 31.46 22.83 25.82
C ARG A 160 30.19 23.69 25.82
N ILE A 161 29.04 23.06 26.02
CA ILE A 161 27.78 23.77 26.20
C ILE A 161 27.81 24.45 27.57
N PRO A 162 27.52 25.76 27.65
CA PRO A 162 27.54 26.47 28.93
C PRO A 162 26.51 25.89 29.91
N PRO A 163 26.92 25.43 31.10
CA PRO A 163 26.02 24.78 32.07
C PRO A 163 24.83 25.64 32.50
N GLU A 164 25.00 26.97 32.52
CA GLU A 164 23.94 27.93 32.87
C GLU A 164 22.80 28.00 31.84
N ARG A 165 23.00 27.43 30.65
CA ARG A 165 21.94 27.31 29.63
C ARG A 165 21.19 25.99 29.70
N LEU A 166 21.62 25.07 30.56
CA LEU A 166 21.03 23.75 30.71
C LEU A 166 20.03 23.74 31.87
N TYR A 167 18.88 23.14 31.60
CA TYR A 167 17.83 22.83 32.56
C TYR A 167 17.65 21.32 32.59
N VAL A 168 17.29 20.78 33.74
CA VAL A 168 17.11 19.35 33.93
C VAL A 168 15.77 19.07 34.58
N SER A 169 15.05 18.06 34.09
CA SER A 169 13.79 17.60 34.67
C SER A 169 13.95 16.29 35.43
N TYR A 170 13.07 16.00 36.40
CA TYR A 170 13.01 14.71 37.08
C TYR A 170 11.57 14.30 37.41
N PHE A 171 11.35 12.99 37.52
CA PHE A 171 10.02 12.45 37.80
C PHE A 171 9.52 12.81 39.21
N ALA A 172 8.44 13.59 39.26
CA ALA A 172 7.80 14.07 40.48
C ALA A 172 6.92 13.03 41.19
N GLY A 173 6.77 11.84 40.60
CA GLY A 173 5.86 10.81 41.09
C GLY A 173 4.46 10.91 40.48
N ASP A 174 3.67 9.87 40.68
CA ASP A 174 2.27 9.83 40.31
C ASP A 174 1.45 9.09 41.37
N ALA A 175 0.63 9.84 42.11
CA ALA A 175 -0.19 9.29 43.18
C ALA A 175 -1.26 8.32 42.64
N THR A 176 -1.74 8.53 41.41
CA THR A 176 -2.78 7.69 40.79
C THR A 176 -2.25 6.29 40.45
N SER A 177 -1.02 6.19 39.97
CA SER A 177 -0.34 4.92 39.67
C SER A 177 0.45 4.36 40.86
N GLY A 178 0.46 5.05 42.00
CA GLY A 178 1.20 4.63 43.20
C GLY A 178 2.73 4.72 43.03
N LEU A 179 3.22 5.54 42.11
CA LEU A 179 4.66 5.70 41.83
C LEU A 179 5.23 6.87 42.64
N PRO A 180 6.30 6.67 43.44
CA PRO A 180 6.94 7.75 44.18
C PRO A 180 7.74 8.69 43.27
N ALA A 181 8.04 9.87 43.78
CA ALA A 181 8.98 10.79 43.13
C ALA A 181 10.39 10.17 43.05
N ASP A 182 11.10 10.42 41.96
CA ASP A 182 12.48 9.98 41.77
C ASP A 182 13.47 10.94 42.45
N GLU A 183 13.43 10.94 43.78
CA GLU A 183 14.30 11.78 44.60
C GLU A 183 15.78 11.39 44.43
N GLU A 184 16.10 10.14 44.09
CA GLU A 184 17.48 9.71 43.83
C GLU A 184 18.09 10.51 42.67
N THR A 185 17.40 10.57 41.53
CA THR A 185 17.83 11.34 40.36
C THR A 185 17.96 12.83 40.69
N ARG A 186 17.03 13.38 41.48
CA ARG A 186 17.11 14.77 41.95
C ARG A 186 18.39 15.04 42.76
N HIS A 187 18.74 14.16 43.69
CA HIS A 187 19.95 14.32 44.52
C HIS A 187 21.23 14.20 43.69
N ILE A 188 21.26 13.32 42.68
CA ILE A 188 22.38 13.17 41.75
C ILE A 188 22.64 14.48 40.99
N TRP A 189 21.60 15.11 40.43
CA TRP A 189 21.77 16.38 39.72
C TRP A 189 22.24 17.53 40.63
N LEU A 190 21.70 17.61 41.84
CA LEU A 190 22.14 18.60 42.83
C LEU A 190 23.60 18.39 43.26
N SER A 191 24.05 17.14 43.41
CA SER A 191 25.43 16.84 43.82
C SER A 191 26.45 17.18 42.74
N MET A 192 26.05 17.14 41.46
CA MET A 192 26.85 17.59 40.32
C MET A 192 26.87 19.13 40.15
N GLY A 193 26.12 19.86 40.97
CA GLY A 193 26.11 21.32 40.99
C GLY A 193 25.07 21.97 40.07
N VAL A 194 24.06 21.22 39.60
CA VAL A 194 22.91 21.83 38.91
C VAL A 194 22.15 22.74 39.89
N PRO A 195 21.91 24.02 39.56
CA PRO A 195 21.15 24.93 40.41
C PRO A 195 19.74 24.42 40.69
N SER A 196 19.23 24.66 41.90
CA SER A 196 17.89 24.20 42.30
C SER A 196 16.76 24.82 41.47
N ASP A 197 16.96 26.02 40.92
CA ASP A 197 16.03 26.70 40.02
C ASP A 197 16.17 26.26 38.56
N HIS A 198 17.12 25.37 38.25
CA HIS A 198 17.30 24.72 36.96
C HIS A 198 16.93 23.22 36.99
N LEU A 199 16.54 22.70 38.16
CA LEU A 199 16.11 21.31 38.36
C LEU A 199 14.60 21.26 38.66
N LEU A 200 13.83 20.71 37.73
CA LEU A 200 12.38 20.88 37.69
C LEU A 200 11.61 19.55 37.81
N PRO A 201 10.58 19.47 38.66
CA PRO A 201 9.75 18.26 38.78
C PRO A 201 8.64 18.21 37.71
N PHE A 202 8.49 17.09 37.00
CA PHE A 202 7.32 16.83 36.14
C PHE A 202 6.72 15.43 36.34
N GLY A 203 5.45 15.28 35.97
CA GLY A 203 4.67 14.05 36.17
C GLY A 203 4.83 13.02 35.04
N MET A 204 3.88 12.08 34.96
CA MET A 204 3.90 10.96 34.00
C MET A 204 4.01 11.37 32.54
N LYS A 205 3.45 12.53 32.18
CA LYS A 205 3.43 12.99 30.78
C LYS A 205 4.84 13.23 30.24
N ASP A 206 5.71 13.81 31.07
CA ASP A 206 7.00 14.33 30.63
C ASP A 206 8.17 13.49 31.20
N ASN A 207 8.08 13.01 32.45
CA ASN A 207 9.17 12.27 33.10
C ASN A 207 8.88 10.80 33.40
N PHE A 208 7.97 10.18 32.65
CA PHE A 208 7.79 8.72 32.65
C PHE A 208 7.70 8.20 31.22
N TRP A 209 8.73 7.49 30.78
CA TRP A 209 8.84 7.08 29.38
C TRP A 209 8.29 5.67 29.16
N GLU A 210 7.51 5.53 28.08
CA GLU A 210 6.90 4.27 27.67
C GLU A 210 6.93 4.12 26.15
N MET A 211 7.51 3.03 25.67
CA MET A 211 7.66 2.74 24.24
C MET A 211 6.32 2.61 23.50
N GLY A 212 5.30 2.05 24.17
CA GLY A 212 4.00 1.73 23.62
C GLY A 212 2.98 1.48 24.73
N GLU A 213 1.86 0.83 24.40
CA GLU A 213 0.85 0.44 25.40
C GLU A 213 1.32 -0.70 26.31
N ILE A 214 2.28 -1.51 25.82
CA ILE A 214 2.88 -2.67 26.50
C ILE A 214 4.40 -2.62 26.26
N GLY A 215 5.19 -2.96 27.27
CA GLY A 215 6.65 -3.13 27.15
C GLY A 215 7.48 -2.42 28.22
N PRO A 216 8.82 -2.42 28.06
CA PRO A 216 9.73 -1.77 29.01
C PRO A 216 9.47 -0.27 29.15
N CYS A 217 9.48 0.20 30.40
CA CYS A 217 9.22 1.59 30.77
C CYS A 217 9.91 1.96 32.09
N GLY A 218 9.94 3.26 32.39
CA GLY A 218 10.48 3.76 33.65
C GLY A 218 10.46 5.28 33.77
N PRO A 219 10.79 5.81 34.97
CA PRO A 219 11.00 7.23 35.15
C PRO A 219 12.18 7.70 34.29
N CYS A 220 12.15 8.96 33.89
CA CYS A 220 13.24 9.55 33.13
C CYS A 220 13.59 10.95 33.62
N THR A 221 14.76 11.41 33.19
CA THR A 221 15.25 12.78 33.38
C THR A 221 15.61 13.31 32.00
N GLU A 222 15.21 14.54 31.73
CA GLU A 222 15.47 15.19 30.45
C GLU A 222 16.38 16.39 30.67
N ILE A 223 17.20 16.68 29.66
CA ILE A 223 18.08 17.84 29.63
C ILE A 223 17.59 18.77 28.51
N HIS A 224 17.31 20.01 28.88
CA HIS A 224 16.84 21.05 27.99
C HIS A 224 17.88 22.17 27.85
N TYR A 225 17.88 22.83 26.70
CA TYR A 225 18.78 23.94 26.40
C TYR A 225 18.01 25.22 26.07
N ASP A 226 18.33 26.33 26.74
CA ASP A 226 17.83 27.67 26.41
C ASP A 226 18.70 28.33 25.33
N HIS A 227 18.13 28.50 24.14
CA HIS A 227 18.82 29.15 23.03
C HIS A 227 19.07 30.65 23.27
N ILE A 228 18.27 31.32 24.11
CA ILE A 228 18.41 32.76 24.41
C ILE A 228 19.52 32.99 25.43
N GLY A 229 19.43 32.34 26.60
CA GLY A 229 20.38 32.49 27.70
C GLY A 229 20.33 33.86 28.39
N GLY A 230 21.07 34.02 29.48
CA GLY A 230 21.10 35.28 30.25
C GLY A 230 19.80 35.59 31.01
N ARG A 231 18.91 34.60 31.14
CA ARG A 231 17.64 34.64 31.87
C ARG A 231 17.42 33.29 32.58
N ASN A 232 16.52 33.24 33.56
CA ASN A 232 16.00 31.97 34.03
C ASN A 232 14.80 31.57 33.16
N ALA A 233 14.92 30.44 32.46
CA ALA A 233 13.92 29.92 31.53
C ALA A 233 13.13 28.72 32.08
N ALA A 234 13.17 28.47 33.40
CA ALA A 234 12.53 27.31 34.02
C ALA A 234 11.04 27.15 33.67
N SER A 235 10.29 28.26 33.56
CA SER A 235 8.87 28.23 33.21
C SER A 235 8.58 27.82 31.75
N LEU A 236 9.60 27.73 30.91
CA LEU A 236 9.49 27.36 29.49
C LEU A 236 9.86 25.89 29.23
N VAL A 237 10.46 25.21 30.21
CA VAL A 237 10.79 23.78 30.13
C VAL A 237 9.49 22.97 30.05
N ASN A 238 9.40 22.07 29.07
CA ASN A 238 8.20 21.28 28.76
C ASN A 238 6.92 22.11 28.52
N ALA A 239 7.09 23.37 28.08
CA ALA A 239 6.00 24.29 27.72
C ALA A 239 5.87 24.51 26.20
N ASP A 240 6.38 23.57 25.39
CA ASP A 240 6.36 23.61 23.91
C ASP A 240 6.94 24.90 23.31
N SER A 241 7.96 25.48 23.97
CA SER A 241 8.61 26.70 23.53
C SER A 241 9.77 26.41 22.56
N PRO A 242 9.86 27.08 21.39
CA PRO A 242 11.01 26.93 20.49
C PRO A 242 12.31 27.53 21.06
N ASP A 243 12.21 28.32 22.13
CA ASP A 243 13.38 28.90 22.80
C ASP A 243 14.10 27.90 23.72
N VAL A 244 13.37 26.91 24.25
CA VAL A 244 13.88 25.92 25.21
C VAL A 244 13.54 24.53 24.69
N VAL A 245 14.55 23.83 24.20
CA VAL A 245 14.36 22.54 23.53
C VAL A 245 14.96 21.41 24.35
N GLU A 246 14.25 20.28 24.43
CA GLU A 246 14.80 19.04 24.95
C GLU A 246 15.86 18.51 23.99
N ILE A 247 17.07 18.28 24.49
CA ILE A 247 18.18 17.75 23.70
C ILE A 247 18.51 16.30 24.04
N TRP A 248 18.24 15.83 25.26
CA TRP A 248 18.57 14.48 25.69
C TRP A 248 17.60 13.97 26.75
N ASN A 249 17.07 12.76 26.54
CA ASN A 249 16.28 12.02 27.53
C ASN A 249 17.04 10.79 28.04
N LEU A 250 17.12 10.64 29.36
CA LEU A 250 17.73 9.49 30.05
C LEU A 250 16.62 8.73 30.78
N VAL A 251 16.29 7.55 30.26
CA VAL A 251 15.23 6.67 30.78
C VAL A 251 15.83 5.58 31.65
N PHE A 252 15.30 5.46 32.85
CA PHE A 252 15.70 4.46 33.84
C PHE A 252 14.75 3.27 33.80
N MET A 253 15.01 2.36 32.86
CA MET A 253 14.17 1.19 32.60
C MET A 253 14.18 0.26 33.81
N GLN A 254 13.05 0.21 34.52
CA GLN A 254 12.89 -0.59 35.73
C GLN A 254 11.54 -1.33 35.80
N TYR A 255 10.60 -1.02 34.89
CA TYR A 255 9.29 -1.67 34.81
C TYR A 255 8.98 -2.20 33.41
N ASN A 256 8.07 -3.15 33.34
CA ASN A 256 7.37 -3.59 32.15
C ASN A 256 5.88 -3.26 32.33
N ARG A 257 5.29 -2.56 31.36
CA ARG A 257 3.86 -2.31 31.27
C ARG A 257 3.19 -3.55 30.69
N GLU A 258 2.29 -4.16 31.46
CA GLU A 258 1.51 -5.31 31.04
C GLU A 258 0.25 -4.88 30.29
N ALA A 259 -0.43 -5.83 29.63
CA ALA A 259 -1.64 -5.57 28.83
C ALA A 259 -2.82 -5.01 29.65
N ASP A 260 -2.85 -5.23 30.95
CA ASP A 260 -3.84 -4.67 31.88
C ASP A 260 -3.43 -3.29 32.45
N HIS A 261 -2.38 -2.70 31.87
CA HIS A 261 -1.73 -1.46 32.30
C HIS A 261 -1.03 -1.53 33.67
N SER A 262 -0.94 -2.69 34.30
CA SER A 262 -0.15 -2.84 35.52
C SER A 262 1.35 -2.75 35.24
N LEU A 263 2.13 -2.35 36.25
CA LEU A 263 3.58 -2.27 36.18
C LEU A 263 4.20 -3.45 36.91
N ARG A 264 5.04 -4.19 36.19
CA ARG A 264 5.85 -5.27 36.76
C ARG A 264 7.32 -4.89 36.76
N SER A 265 8.04 -5.11 37.85
CA SER A 265 9.48 -4.84 37.89
C SER A 265 10.24 -5.70 36.88
N LEU A 266 11.19 -5.08 36.17
CA LEU A 266 12.12 -5.80 35.30
C LEU A 266 13.14 -6.61 36.12
N PRO A 267 13.67 -7.73 35.59
CA PRO A 267 14.68 -8.54 36.28
C PRO A 267 16.02 -7.82 36.51
N GLN A 268 16.36 -6.89 35.62
CA GLN A 268 17.55 -6.05 35.70
C GLN A 268 17.17 -4.62 35.34
N PHE A 269 17.71 -3.66 36.08
CA PHE A 269 17.57 -2.25 35.75
C PHE A 269 18.54 -1.90 34.63
N SER A 270 18.08 -1.08 33.71
CA SER A 270 18.82 -0.73 32.50
C SER A 270 18.69 0.76 32.22
N VAL A 271 19.66 1.31 31.51
CA VAL A 271 19.61 2.72 31.06
C VAL A 271 19.37 2.70 29.57
N ASP A 272 18.40 3.51 29.15
CA ASP A 272 18.14 3.84 27.76
C ASP A 272 18.25 5.35 27.61
N THR A 273 19.10 5.82 26.71
CA THR A 273 19.19 7.26 26.43
C THR A 273 18.87 7.54 24.97
N GLY A 274 18.24 8.69 24.74
CA GLY A 274 17.93 9.19 23.41
C GLY A 274 18.22 10.67 23.31
N MET A 275 19.22 11.01 22.51
CA MET A 275 19.58 12.38 22.14
C MET A 275 19.35 12.60 20.66
N GLY A 276 18.51 13.58 20.30
CA GLY A 276 18.25 13.91 18.91
C GLY A 276 19.46 14.60 18.27
N LEU A 277 20.11 13.94 17.32
CA LEU A 277 21.29 14.50 16.63
C LEU A 277 20.96 15.87 16.02
N GLU A 278 19.83 15.97 15.32
CA GLU A 278 19.37 17.19 14.67
C GLU A 278 19.28 18.37 15.64
N ARG A 279 18.73 18.15 16.84
CA ARG A 279 18.61 19.19 17.87
C ARG A 279 19.96 19.57 18.46
N LEU A 280 20.81 18.58 18.76
CA LEU A 280 22.15 18.84 19.28
C LEU A 280 23.02 19.63 18.29
N VAL A 281 22.99 19.25 17.01
CA VAL A 281 23.74 19.94 15.95
C VAL A 281 23.28 21.40 15.84
N THR A 282 21.98 21.67 15.93
CA THR A 282 21.43 23.03 15.97
C THR A 282 22.04 23.86 17.11
N VAL A 283 22.10 23.28 18.32
CA VAL A 283 22.71 23.92 19.49
C VAL A 283 24.20 24.23 19.25
N LEU A 284 24.97 23.24 18.80
CA LEU A 284 26.43 23.36 18.64
C LEU A 284 26.85 24.26 17.48
N GLN A 285 25.99 24.41 16.46
CA GLN A 285 26.21 25.34 15.36
C GLN A 285 25.64 26.74 15.64
N GLY A 286 25.03 26.95 16.81
CA GLY A 286 24.44 28.24 17.19
C GLY A 286 23.22 28.63 16.36
N GLN A 287 22.54 27.65 15.76
CA GLN A 287 21.35 27.85 14.94
C GLN A 287 20.07 27.84 15.78
N ARG A 288 18.96 28.24 15.15
CA ARG A 288 17.61 28.22 15.75
C ARG A 288 16.67 27.22 15.10
N SER A 289 17.07 26.65 13.97
CA SER A 289 16.31 25.65 13.23
C SER A 289 17.20 24.46 12.93
N ASN A 290 16.62 23.26 13.05
CA ASN A 290 17.28 22.04 12.59
C ASN A 290 17.60 22.10 11.09
N TYR A 291 16.76 22.80 10.31
CA TYR A 291 16.90 22.92 8.86
C TYR A 291 18.02 23.88 8.43
N ASP A 292 18.54 24.71 9.35
CA ASP A 292 19.62 25.67 9.08
C ASP A 292 21.02 25.07 9.36
N THR A 293 21.09 23.76 9.57
CA THR A 293 22.33 23.01 9.88
C THR A 293 22.93 22.35 8.64
N ASP A 294 24.15 21.81 8.77
CA ASP A 294 24.81 21.02 7.72
C ASP A 294 24.08 19.70 7.38
N LEU A 295 23.11 19.27 8.18
CA LEU A 295 22.23 18.13 7.89
C LEU A 295 21.18 18.43 6.79
N PHE A 296 20.85 19.70 6.56
CA PHE A 296 19.77 20.09 5.65
C PHE A 296 20.17 21.14 4.62
N THR A 297 21.07 22.06 4.96
CA THR A 297 21.49 23.15 4.05
C THR A 297 21.96 22.68 2.67
N PRO A 298 22.64 21.52 2.48
CA PRO A 298 22.96 21.03 1.14
C PRO A 298 21.70 20.61 0.36
N LEU A 299 20.70 20.02 1.03
CA LEU A 299 19.41 19.67 0.41
C LEU A 299 18.61 20.93 0.05
N LEU A 300 18.54 21.91 0.94
CA LEU A 300 17.87 23.19 0.66
C LEU A 300 18.50 23.90 -0.54
N SER A 301 19.84 23.89 -0.62
CA SER A 301 20.58 24.43 -1.77
C SER A 301 20.27 23.66 -3.06
N ALA A 302 20.21 22.32 -3.00
CA ALA A 302 19.88 21.48 -4.15
C ALA A 302 18.42 21.72 -4.62
N ILE A 303 17.48 21.89 -3.70
CA ILE A 303 16.09 22.27 -4.00
C ILE A 303 16.04 23.64 -4.69
N GLN A 304 16.76 24.63 -4.17
CA GLN A 304 16.82 25.96 -4.78
C GLN A 304 17.40 25.93 -6.20
N GLN A 305 18.44 25.12 -6.44
CA GLN A 305 19.06 25.00 -7.77
C GLN A 305 18.19 24.26 -8.78
N SER A 306 17.31 23.38 -8.31
CA SER A 306 16.45 22.54 -9.14
C SER A 306 15.04 23.09 -9.32
N SER A 307 14.70 24.18 -8.62
CA SER A 307 13.39 24.84 -8.70
C SER A 307 13.52 26.32 -9.07
N ASN A 308 12.45 26.92 -9.57
CA ASN A 308 12.39 28.36 -9.88
C ASN A 308 11.83 29.18 -8.70
N CYS A 309 11.88 28.64 -7.47
CA CYS A 309 11.26 29.27 -6.31
C CYS A 309 12.21 30.27 -5.61
N PRO A 310 11.67 31.17 -4.76
CA PRO A 310 12.48 32.04 -3.92
C PRO A 310 13.48 31.26 -3.05
N GLU A 311 14.57 31.92 -2.68
CA GLU A 311 15.53 31.38 -1.72
C GLU A 311 14.88 31.17 -0.35
N TYR A 312 15.26 30.07 0.30
CA TYR A 312 14.82 29.72 1.65
C TYR A 312 15.28 30.79 2.68
N ARG A 313 14.37 31.24 3.56
CA ARG A 313 14.66 32.30 4.54
C ARG A 313 14.40 31.92 6.00
N GLY A 314 14.07 30.66 6.28
CA GLY A 314 13.80 30.17 7.63
C GLY A 314 12.54 30.72 8.29
N ARG A 315 11.56 31.19 7.50
CA ARG A 315 10.29 31.75 8.01
C ARG A 315 9.29 30.65 8.36
N THR A 316 8.42 30.96 9.32
CA THR A 316 7.33 30.09 9.78
C THR A 316 6.04 30.89 9.96
N GLY A 317 4.90 30.19 10.04
CA GLY A 317 3.59 30.79 10.28
C GLY A 317 3.22 31.85 9.24
N GLU A 318 2.60 32.94 9.70
CA GLU A 318 2.15 34.04 8.83
C GLU A 318 3.31 34.77 8.11
N ALA A 319 4.54 34.65 8.60
CA ALA A 319 5.71 35.27 7.97
C ALA A 319 6.14 34.53 6.68
N ASP A 320 5.80 33.25 6.55
CA ASP A 320 6.10 32.42 5.36
C ASP A 320 5.01 32.56 4.30
N VAL A 321 5.01 33.72 3.63
CA VAL A 321 4.03 34.02 2.57
C VAL A 321 4.14 33.00 1.43
N GLY A 322 3.04 32.31 1.16
CA GLY A 322 2.99 31.24 0.14
C GLY A 322 3.54 29.90 0.62
N LYS A 323 3.91 29.77 1.90
CA LYS A 323 4.41 28.53 2.53
C LYS A 323 5.64 27.94 1.84
N VAL A 324 6.49 28.81 1.28
CA VAL A 324 7.66 28.39 0.50
C VAL A 324 8.68 27.74 1.42
N ASP A 325 9.00 28.36 2.55
CA ASP A 325 9.99 27.82 3.49
C ASP A 325 9.49 26.52 4.14
N MET A 326 8.19 26.43 4.41
CA MET A 326 7.54 25.17 4.81
C MET A 326 7.74 24.07 3.75
N ALA A 327 7.53 24.38 2.47
CA ALA A 327 7.70 23.40 1.40
C ALA A 327 9.14 22.91 1.27
N TYR A 328 10.12 23.82 1.41
CA TYR A 328 11.54 23.47 1.50
C TYR A 328 11.81 22.45 2.61
N ARG A 329 11.30 22.73 3.83
CA ARG A 329 11.45 21.84 4.99
C ARG A 329 10.81 20.47 4.76
N VAL A 330 9.56 20.44 4.27
CA VAL A 330 8.83 19.19 3.99
C VAL A 330 9.56 18.34 2.96
N VAL A 331 9.99 18.92 1.83
CA VAL A 331 10.66 18.18 0.76
C VAL A 331 12.01 17.65 1.24
N ALA A 332 12.79 18.45 1.97
CA ALA A 332 14.10 18.05 2.49
C ALA A 332 14.00 16.93 3.53
N ASP A 333 13.05 17.01 4.47
CA ASP A 333 12.79 15.94 5.45
C ASP A 333 12.32 14.65 4.75
N HIS A 334 11.26 14.76 3.94
CA HIS A 334 10.63 13.58 3.38
C HIS A 334 11.53 12.83 2.39
N VAL A 335 12.41 13.51 1.65
CA VAL A 335 13.36 12.80 0.78
C VAL A 335 14.43 12.03 1.58
N ARG A 336 14.83 12.53 2.77
CA ARG A 336 15.68 11.76 3.69
C ARG A 336 14.95 10.49 4.15
N THR A 337 13.70 10.62 4.59
CA THR A 337 12.87 9.48 5.04
C THR A 337 12.64 8.46 3.95
N LEU A 338 12.29 8.90 2.74
CA LEU A 338 12.11 8.01 1.58
C LEU A 338 13.38 7.25 1.25
N SER A 339 14.53 7.95 1.21
CA SER A 339 15.82 7.33 0.87
C SER A 339 16.21 6.27 1.90
N VAL A 340 16.08 6.59 3.20
CA VAL A 340 16.41 5.66 4.29
C VAL A 340 15.47 4.45 4.29
N CYS A 341 14.16 4.65 4.19
CA CYS A 341 13.19 3.56 4.19
C CYS A 341 13.37 2.63 2.99
N ILE A 342 13.59 3.16 1.79
CA ILE A 342 13.78 2.35 0.58
C ILE A 342 15.10 1.59 0.65
N ALA A 343 16.18 2.20 1.15
CA ALA A 343 17.46 1.53 1.37
C ALA A 343 17.34 0.37 2.37
N ASP A 344 16.47 0.49 3.37
CA ASP A 344 16.16 -0.55 4.37
C ASP A 344 15.05 -1.53 3.90
N GLY A 345 14.67 -1.51 2.63
CA GLY A 345 13.75 -2.48 2.03
C GLY A 345 12.26 -2.23 2.28
N VAL A 346 11.87 -1.02 2.69
CA VAL A 346 10.47 -0.59 2.80
C VAL A 346 10.08 0.22 1.57
N TYR A 347 9.05 -0.21 0.86
CA TYR A 347 8.62 0.39 -0.40
C TYR A 347 7.23 1.05 -0.28
N PRO A 348 6.91 2.09 -1.07
CA PRO A 348 5.56 2.65 -1.12
C PRO A 348 4.53 1.58 -1.55
N GLY A 349 3.47 1.38 -0.75
CA GLY A 349 2.49 0.32 -0.96
C GLY A 349 1.12 0.61 -0.36
N MET A 350 0.35 -0.45 -0.08
CA MET A 350 -1.09 -0.34 0.22
C MET A 350 -1.47 -0.58 1.69
N SER A 351 -0.58 -1.11 2.52
CA SER A 351 -0.86 -1.40 3.94
C SER A 351 0.36 -1.20 4.85
N GLY A 352 0.11 -1.02 6.15
CA GLY A 352 1.17 -0.91 7.17
C GLY A 352 2.18 0.21 6.91
N ALA A 353 3.46 -0.09 7.11
CA ALA A 353 4.57 0.84 6.88
C ALA A 353 4.67 1.30 5.43
N GLU A 354 4.32 0.45 4.47
CA GLU A 354 4.35 0.77 3.04
C GLU A 354 3.31 1.85 2.69
N LEU A 355 2.13 1.81 3.33
CA LEU A 355 1.10 2.82 3.14
C LEU A 355 1.56 4.18 3.69
N VAL A 356 2.20 4.19 4.86
CA VAL A 356 2.79 5.41 5.44
C VAL A 356 3.81 6.01 4.48
N LEU A 357 4.73 5.20 3.97
CA LEU A 357 5.77 5.67 3.07
C LEU A 357 5.18 6.25 1.78
N ARG A 358 4.10 5.65 1.27
CA ARG A 358 3.33 6.20 0.16
C ARG A 358 2.71 7.57 0.48
N ARG A 359 2.24 7.81 1.71
CA ARG A 359 1.71 9.12 2.13
C ARG A 359 2.82 10.18 2.17
N ILE A 360 3.97 9.84 2.75
CA ILE A 360 5.17 10.71 2.80
C ILE A 360 5.59 11.11 1.38
N LEU A 361 5.69 10.14 0.46
CA LEU A 361 6.03 10.39 -0.94
C LEU A 361 5.06 11.38 -1.59
N ARG A 362 3.76 11.13 -1.46
CA ARG A 362 2.73 11.98 -2.07
C ARG A 362 2.73 13.39 -1.51
N ARG A 363 2.96 13.53 -0.20
CA ARG A 363 3.14 14.84 0.44
C ARG A 363 4.36 15.57 -0.10
N ALA A 364 5.51 14.91 -0.22
CA ALA A 364 6.72 15.49 -0.78
C ALA A 364 6.53 15.95 -2.24
N VAL A 365 5.92 15.11 -3.08
CA VAL A 365 5.61 15.43 -4.49
C VAL A 365 4.70 16.64 -4.60
N ARG A 366 3.67 16.74 -3.75
CA ARG A 366 2.77 17.90 -3.72
C ARG A 366 3.54 19.18 -3.41
N PHE A 367 4.29 19.23 -2.31
CA PHE A 367 5.01 20.45 -1.92
C PHE A 367 6.07 20.84 -2.96
N SER A 368 6.77 19.84 -3.51
CA SER A 368 7.72 20.03 -4.62
C SER A 368 7.05 20.67 -5.86
N THR A 369 5.90 20.16 -6.27
CA THR A 369 5.26 20.58 -7.53
C THR A 369 4.37 21.81 -7.39
N GLU A 370 3.50 21.85 -6.38
CA GLU A 370 2.49 22.91 -6.26
C GLU A 370 3.02 24.17 -5.57
N VAL A 371 3.96 24.02 -4.63
CA VAL A 371 4.48 25.15 -3.84
C VAL A 371 5.83 25.60 -4.36
N LEU A 372 6.79 24.69 -4.51
CA LEU A 372 8.13 25.02 -5.02
C LEU A 372 8.17 25.13 -6.55
N GLN A 373 7.11 24.71 -7.25
CA GLN A 373 7.02 24.75 -8.71
C GLN A 373 8.20 24.03 -9.39
N ALA A 374 8.71 22.99 -8.75
CA ALA A 374 9.79 22.18 -9.28
C ALA A 374 9.27 21.28 -10.41
N PRO A 375 10.08 21.03 -11.46
CA PRO A 375 9.73 20.06 -12.48
C PRO A 375 9.70 18.63 -11.94
N GLU A 376 8.98 17.75 -12.65
CA GLU A 376 8.94 16.31 -12.37
C GLU A 376 10.36 15.70 -12.37
N GLY A 377 10.62 14.78 -11.43
CA GLY A 377 11.91 14.13 -11.25
C GLY A 377 12.87 14.88 -10.31
N VAL A 378 12.52 16.10 -9.86
CA VAL A 378 13.36 16.84 -8.90
C VAL A 378 13.45 16.11 -7.57
N LEU A 379 12.36 15.51 -7.08
CA LEU A 379 12.38 14.80 -5.79
C LEU A 379 13.41 13.65 -5.80
N ALA A 380 13.44 12.84 -6.86
CA ALA A 380 14.45 11.79 -7.02
C ALA A 380 15.87 12.36 -7.21
N SER A 381 16.02 13.51 -7.87
CA SER A 381 17.32 14.15 -8.07
C SER A 381 18.02 14.60 -6.78
N LEU A 382 17.29 14.68 -5.66
CA LEU A 382 17.83 15.03 -4.34
C LEU A 382 18.47 13.83 -3.61
N VAL A 383 18.18 12.60 -4.02
CA VAL A 383 18.69 11.36 -3.38
C VAL A 383 20.23 11.31 -3.31
N PRO A 384 20.99 11.70 -4.35
CA PRO A 384 22.46 11.76 -4.26
C PRO A 384 22.95 12.72 -3.16
N THR A 385 22.24 13.82 -2.92
CA THR A 385 22.56 14.76 -1.83
C THR A 385 22.27 14.14 -0.47
N VAL A 386 21.18 13.37 -0.33
CA VAL A 386 20.91 12.58 0.88
C VAL A 386 22.03 11.59 1.15
N ALA A 387 22.44 10.84 0.11
CA ALA A 387 23.55 9.89 0.22
C ALA A 387 24.86 10.58 0.58
N HIS A 388 25.10 11.81 0.10
CA HIS A 388 26.28 12.58 0.50
C HIS A 388 26.26 12.98 1.99
N ILE A 389 25.10 13.35 2.53
CA ILE A 389 24.95 13.78 3.93
C ILE A 389 25.02 12.58 4.89
N LEU A 390 24.35 11.49 4.55
CA LEU A 390 24.09 10.36 5.45
C LEU A 390 24.90 9.10 5.13
N GLY A 391 25.46 8.97 3.92
CA GLY A 391 26.04 7.71 3.41
C GLY A 391 27.31 7.26 4.13
N ASP A 392 28.05 8.18 4.76
CA ASP A 392 29.19 7.82 5.62
C ASP A 392 28.74 7.06 6.88
N ALA A 393 27.57 7.42 7.43
CA ALA A 393 26.98 6.75 8.59
C ALA A 393 26.17 5.50 8.18
N TYR A 394 25.55 5.56 6.99
CA TYR A 394 24.64 4.53 6.46
C TYR A 394 25.04 4.14 5.01
N PRO A 395 26.07 3.29 4.84
CA PRO A 395 26.65 2.99 3.52
C PRO A 395 25.69 2.36 2.50
N GLU A 396 24.60 1.74 2.96
CA GLU A 396 23.51 1.23 2.13
C GLU A 396 22.89 2.32 1.24
N LEU A 397 22.87 3.58 1.69
CA LEU A 397 22.34 4.70 0.88
C LEU A 397 23.16 4.93 -0.40
N HIS A 398 24.49 4.73 -0.34
CA HIS A 398 25.34 4.81 -1.53
C HIS A 398 25.10 3.64 -2.49
N LYS A 399 24.81 2.45 -1.97
CA LYS A 399 24.61 1.24 -2.79
C LYS A 399 23.27 1.28 -3.52
N GLU A 400 22.22 1.74 -2.85
CA GLU A 400 20.85 1.71 -3.36
C GLU A 400 20.42 3.02 -4.05
N THR A 401 21.31 4.01 -4.22
CA THR A 401 20.97 5.35 -4.75
C THR A 401 20.14 5.28 -6.04
N ASP A 402 20.59 4.52 -7.04
CA ASP A 402 19.89 4.41 -8.34
C ASP A 402 18.49 3.81 -8.18
N ARG A 403 18.38 2.76 -7.36
CA ARG A 403 17.11 2.07 -7.09
C ARG A 403 16.11 2.96 -6.36
N ILE A 404 16.59 3.72 -5.36
CA ILE A 404 15.78 4.70 -4.62
C ILE A 404 15.21 5.73 -5.60
N MET A 405 16.05 6.25 -6.50
CA MET A 405 15.63 7.23 -7.51
C MET A 405 14.57 6.67 -8.46
N ASP A 406 14.75 5.45 -8.96
CA ASP A 406 13.79 4.80 -9.85
C ASP A 406 12.41 4.63 -9.17
N ILE A 407 12.39 4.15 -7.93
CA ILE A 407 11.15 3.96 -7.17
C ILE A 407 10.43 5.29 -6.91
N ILE A 408 11.18 6.35 -6.54
CA ILE A 408 10.61 7.68 -6.31
C ILE A 408 10.03 8.23 -7.62
N ASN A 409 10.76 8.17 -8.73
CA ASN A 409 10.31 8.66 -10.04
C ASN A 409 9.03 7.94 -10.50
N GLU A 410 8.99 6.60 -10.39
CA GLU A 410 7.81 5.83 -10.80
C GLU A 410 6.57 6.20 -9.98
N ASN A 411 6.71 6.38 -8.67
CA ASN A 411 5.60 6.74 -7.79
C ASN A 411 5.22 8.23 -7.93
N GLU A 412 6.18 9.11 -8.17
CA GLU A 412 5.94 10.54 -8.46
C GLU A 412 5.10 10.68 -9.73
N ALA A 413 5.52 10.05 -10.83
CA ALA A 413 4.80 10.08 -12.10
C ALA A 413 3.35 9.58 -11.94
N GLN A 414 3.15 8.49 -11.20
CA GLN A 414 1.81 7.96 -10.89
C GLN A 414 0.96 8.95 -10.09
N PHE A 415 1.54 9.66 -9.12
CA PHE A 415 0.80 10.56 -8.25
C PHE A 415 0.53 11.93 -8.87
N LEU A 416 1.44 12.48 -9.68
CA LEU A 416 1.28 13.80 -10.30
C LEU A 416 0.01 13.90 -11.17
N SER A 417 -0.34 12.79 -11.81
CA SER A 417 -1.62 12.58 -12.50
C SER A 417 -2.78 12.79 -11.52
N SER A 418 -2.89 11.96 -10.48
CA SER A 418 -3.96 12.07 -9.47
C SER A 418 -4.00 13.45 -8.79
N LEU A 419 -2.85 14.05 -8.50
CA LEU A 419 -2.72 15.36 -7.84
C LEU A 419 -3.46 16.46 -8.62
N LYS A 420 -3.20 16.54 -9.93
CA LYS A 420 -3.84 17.53 -10.82
C LYS A 420 -5.36 17.37 -10.83
N GLN A 421 -5.85 16.15 -10.84
CA GLN A 421 -7.29 15.91 -10.79
C GLN A 421 -7.91 16.28 -9.44
N GLY A 422 -7.32 15.83 -8.33
CA GLY A 422 -7.87 16.11 -7.01
C GLY A 422 -7.90 17.62 -6.73
N ARG A 423 -6.89 18.36 -7.21
CA ARG A 423 -6.89 19.83 -7.15
C ARG A 423 -8.08 20.45 -7.88
N ARG A 424 -8.38 20.00 -9.12
CA ARG A 424 -9.56 20.46 -9.87
C ARG A 424 -10.88 20.16 -9.16
N VAL A 425 -10.95 19.07 -8.39
CA VAL A 425 -12.16 18.72 -7.61
C VAL A 425 -12.28 19.62 -6.39
N ILE A 426 -11.18 19.86 -5.67
CA ILE A 426 -11.12 20.79 -4.54
C ILE A 426 -11.52 22.19 -5.04
N ASP A 427 -10.82 22.74 -6.03
CA ASP A 427 -11.07 24.10 -6.54
C ASP A 427 -12.52 24.30 -7.03
N ARG A 428 -13.10 23.31 -7.72
CA ARG A 428 -14.52 23.36 -8.14
C ARG A 428 -15.49 23.32 -6.96
N THR A 429 -15.14 22.59 -5.91
CA THR A 429 -15.96 22.54 -4.69
C THR A 429 -15.86 23.86 -3.94
N LEU A 430 -14.65 24.43 -3.82
CA LEU A 430 -14.42 25.75 -3.23
C LEU A 430 -15.22 26.85 -3.92
N GLN A 431 -15.32 26.82 -5.26
CA GLN A 431 -16.12 27.78 -6.02
C GLN A 431 -17.63 27.69 -5.76
N ARG A 432 -18.12 26.56 -5.24
CA ARG A 432 -19.55 26.31 -4.95
C ARG A 432 -19.91 26.58 -3.50
N LEU A 433 -18.93 26.65 -2.61
CA LEU A 433 -19.13 26.99 -1.21
C LEU A 433 -19.46 28.49 -1.09
N GLU A 434 -20.38 28.82 -0.20
CA GLU A 434 -20.67 30.22 0.10
C GLU A 434 -19.50 30.83 0.88
N LYS A 435 -19.31 32.16 0.79
CA LYS A 435 -18.18 32.85 1.45
C LYS A 435 -18.10 32.67 2.98
N ASN A 436 -19.17 32.20 3.63
CA ASN A 436 -19.22 31.96 5.06
C ASN A 436 -19.10 30.48 5.44
N ASP A 437 -19.03 29.57 4.45
CA ASP A 437 -18.85 28.14 4.73
C ASP A 437 -17.43 27.89 5.21
N THR A 438 -17.30 27.29 6.39
CA THR A 438 -16.01 26.87 6.96
C THR A 438 -15.77 25.37 6.80
N LEU A 439 -16.77 24.62 6.33
CA LEU A 439 -16.75 23.16 6.24
C LEU A 439 -16.72 22.69 4.79
N PHE A 440 -15.73 21.87 4.47
CA PHE A 440 -15.64 21.18 3.20
C PHE A 440 -16.50 19.91 3.22
N PRO A 441 -17.23 19.59 2.13
CA PRO A 441 -18.14 18.44 2.10
C PRO A 441 -17.42 17.10 2.33
N VAL A 442 -17.79 16.40 3.41
CA VAL A 442 -17.23 15.09 3.80
C VAL A 442 -17.31 14.05 2.67
N PRO A 443 -18.41 13.89 1.90
CA PRO A 443 -18.46 12.95 0.79
C PRO A 443 -17.43 13.24 -0.31
N VAL A 444 -17.10 14.52 -0.51
CA VAL A 444 -16.10 14.94 -1.51
C VAL A 444 -14.70 14.62 -1.00
N ALA A 445 -14.38 14.94 0.26
CA ALA A 445 -13.11 14.56 0.89
C ALA A 445 -12.91 13.03 0.89
N TRP A 446 -13.97 12.28 1.19
CA TRP A 446 -13.95 10.82 1.14
C TRP A 446 -13.76 10.27 -0.29
N SER A 447 -14.39 10.89 -1.30
CA SER A 447 -14.18 10.54 -2.72
C SER A 447 -12.73 10.77 -3.15
N LEU A 448 -12.15 11.94 -2.82
CA LEU A 448 -10.74 12.25 -3.08
C LEU A 448 -9.81 11.19 -2.47
N HIS A 449 -10.12 10.75 -1.25
CA HIS A 449 -9.36 9.72 -0.56
C HIS A 449 -9.49 8.34 -1.21
N ARG A 450 -10.72 7.88 -1.42
CA ARG A 450 -11.02 6.52 -1.90
C ARG A 450 -10.70 6.33 -3.38
N ASN A 451 -11.09 7.30 -4.21
CA ASN A 451 -11.09 7.15 -5.67
C ASN A 451 -9.80 7.71 -6.30
N LEU A 452 -9.28 8.82 -5.78
CA LEU A 452 -8.04 9.43 -6.27
C LEU A 452 -6.83 9.11 -5.38
N GLY A 453 -7.04 8.33 -4.31
CA GLY A 453 -5.99 7.88 -3.43
C GLY A 453 -5.35 9.00 -2.60
N PHE A 454 -5.98 10.17 -2.44
CA PHE A 454 -5.38 11.26 -1.67
C PHE A 454 -5.31 10.88 -0.19
N PRO A 455 -4.15 10.99 0.47
CA PRO A 455 -4.10 10.86 1.92
C PRO A 455 -5.04 11.88 2.59
N LEU A 456 -5.81 11.48 3.59
CA LEU A 456 -6.77 12.37 4.27
C LEU A 456 -6.06 13.55 4.96
N ASP A 457 -4.87 13.30 5.50
CA ASP A 457 -3.95 14.30 6.04
C ASP A 457 -3.55 15.32 4.96
N LEU A 458 -3.28 14.87 3.74
CA LEU A 458 -2.97 15.77 2.62
C LEU A 458 -4.16 16.65 2.25
N ILE A 459 -5.37 16.08 2.25
CA ILE A 459 -6.61 16.84 1.99
C ILE A 459 -6.82 17.88 3.10
N GLY A 460 -6.67 17.49 4.37
CA GLY A 460 -6.76 18.41 5.50
C GLY A 460 -5.81 19.60 5.34
N LEU A 461 -4.53 19.33 5.05
CA LEU A 461 -3.52 20.37 4.81
C LEU A 461 -3.89 21.32 3.66
N MET A 462 -4.42 20.79 2.55
CA MET A 462 -4.85 21.60 1.40
C MET A 462 -6.05 22.50 1.73
N LEU A 463 -6.96 22.03 2.59
CA LEU A 463 -8.16 22.78 2.97
C LEU A 463 -7.86 23.85 4.03
N GLU A 464 -6.99 23.55 4.99
CA GLU A 464 -6.51 24.52 5.98
C GLU A 464 -5.83 25.73 5.32
N GLU A 465 -5.07 25.52 4.25
CA GLU A 465 -4.49 26.59 3.43
C GLU A 465 -5.53 27.56 2.86
N GLN A 466 -6.77 27.12 2.70
CA GLN A 466 -7.90 27.91 2.24
C GLN A 466 -8.83 28.36 3.38
N GLY A 467 -8.47 28.08 4.65
CA GLY A 467 -9.27 28.42 5.83
C GLY A 467 -10.48 27.50 6.05
N LEU A 468 -10.46 26.29 5.49
CA LEU A 468 -11.55 25.31 5.60
C LEU A 468 -11.13 24.06 6.38
N SER A 469 -12.10 23.35 6.95
CA SER A 469 -11.91 22.06 7.59
C SER A 469 -12.93 21.02 7.11
N VAL A 470 -12.64 19.73 7.29
CA VAL A 470 -13.59 18.64 7.07
C VAL A 470 -14.14 18.19 8.42
N ASP A 471 -15.42 17.84 8.50
CA ASP A 471 -15.96 17.21 9.70
C ASP A 471 -15.34 15.80 9.86
N GLN A 472 -14.36 15.72 10.75
CA GLN A 472 -13.61 14.51 11.01
C GLN A 472 -14.48 13.37 11.56
N ARG A 473 -15.49 13.69 12.39
CA ARG A 473 -16.37 12.65 12.97
C ARG A 473 -17.21 11.98 11.89
N ALA A 474 -17.74 12.77 10.95
CA ALA A 474 -18.50 12.24 9.82
C ALA A 474 -17.61 11.42 8.86
N LEU A 475 -16.35 11.81 8.70
CA LEU A 475 -15.37 11.09 7.90
C LEU A 475 -15.02 9.72 8.53
N ASP A 476 -14.83 9.68 9.85
CA ASP A 476 -14.55 8.44 10.59
C ASP A 476 -15.73 7.46 10.53
N VAL A 477 -16.97 7.96 10.60
CA VAL A 477 -18.18 7.14 10.42
C VAL A 477 -18.20 6.49 9.04
N LEU A 478 -17.91 7.24 7.97
CA LEU A 478 -17.82 6.70 6.60
C LEU A 478 -16.70 5.67 6.45
N ALA A 479 -15.56 5.86 7.14
CA ALA A 479 -14.47 4.91 7.14
C ALA A 479 -14.87 3.57 7.77
N ILE A 480 -15.53 3.64 8.94
CA ILE A 480 -16.04 2.46 9.66
C ILE A 480 -17.12 1.74 8.85
N GLU A 481 -18.05 2.47 8.21
CA GLU A 481 -19.08 1.89 7.36
C GLU A 481 -18.48 1.18 6.14
N ASN A 482 -17.47 1.78 5.51
CA ASN A 482 -16.79 1.19 4.35
C ASN A 482 -15.97 -0.06 4.73
N GLU A 483 -15.35 -0.07 5.91
CA GLU A 483 -14.66 -1.26 6.42
C GLU A 483 -15.63 -2.41 6.72
N LYS A 484 -16.80 -2.10 7.30
CA LYS A 484 -17.89 -3.09 7.46
C LYS A 484 -18.41 -3.63 6.13
N LEU A 485 -18.55 -2.77 5.12
CA LEU A 485 -18.95 -3.18 3.77
C LEU A 485 -17.90 -4.11 3.13
N ARG A 486 -16.60 -3.81 3.26
CA ARG A 486 -15.53 -4.69 2.76
C ARG A 486 -15.54 -6.08 3.40
N CYS A 487 -15.90 -6.18 4.68
CA CYS A 487 -16.06 -7.45 5.37
C CYS A 487 -17.33 -8.23 4.94
N GLN A 488 -18.35 -7.56 4.39
CA GLN A 488 -19.59 -8.18 3.92
C GLN A 488 -19.56 -8.65 2.45
N VAL A 489 -18.58 -8.20 1.64
CA VAL A 489 -18.48 -8.56 0.21
C VAL A 489 -18.02 -10.02 -0.02
N GLN A 490 -17.63 -10.76 1.02
CA GLN A 490 -17.26 -12.18 0.88
C GLN A 490 -18.43 -13.18 0.93
N THR A 491 -19.69 -12.75 1.06
CA THR A 491 -20.83 -13.67 1.30
C THR A 491 -22.11 -13.43 0.49
N SER A 492 -22.13 -12.61 -0.57
CA SER A 492 -23.33 -12.48 -1.43
C SER A 492 -23.01 -12.67 -2.92
N GLY A 493 -23.59 -13.74 -3.50
CA GLY A 493 -23.45 -14.12 -4.89
C GLY A 493 -24.30 -13.30 -5.87
N ASP A 494 -23.76 -13.20 -7.08
CA ASP A 494 -24.40 -12.98 -8.38
C ASP A 494 -25.28 -11.74 -8.63
N THR A 495 -24.72 -10.76 -9.36
CA THR A 495 -25.45 -9.98 -10.37
C THR A 495 -24.46 -9.53 -11.45
N LEU A 496 -24.12 -10.43 -12.38
CA LEU A 496 -23.43 -10.10 -13.62
C LEU A 496 -24.31 -9.15 -14.46
N VAL A 497 -23.80 -7.97 -14.81
CA VAL A 497 -24.48 -6.96 -15.63
C VAL A 497 -24.47 -7.44 -17.09
N HIS A 498 -25.43 -8.29 -17.46
CA HIS A 498 -25.61 -8.78 -18.83
C HIS A 498 -26.67 -7.93 -19.54
N LEU A 499 -26.40 -7.43 -20.76
CA LEU A 499 -27.44 -6.78 -21.58
C LEU A 499 -28.58 -7.78 -21.85
N ASP A 500 -29.79 -7.42 -21.47
CA ASP A 500 -31.00 -8.21 -21.73
C ASP A 500 -31.61 -7.88 -23.10
N LEU A 501 -32.65 -8.63 -23.48
CA LEU A 501 -33.27 -8.54 -24.80
C LEU A 501 -33.94 -7.16 -25.04
N HIS A 502 -34.47 -6.54 -23.97
CA HIS A 502 -35.09 -5.22 -24.03
C HIS A 502 -34.07 -4.11 -24.21
N SER A 503 -32.93 -4.19 -23.52
CA SER A 503 -31.86 -3.21 -23.62
C SER A 503 -31.15 -3.28 -24.96
N LEU A 504 -30.98 -4.48 -25.53
CA LEU A 504 -30.50 -4.66 -26.90
C LEU A 504 -31.45 -4.06 -27.94
N ALA A 505 -32.76 -4.26 -27.78
CA ALA A 505 -33.76 -3.65 -28.66
C ALA A 505 -33.80 -2.11 -28.52
N GLN A 506 -33.57 -1.57 -27.32
CA GLN A 506 -33.44 -0.14 -27.08
C GLN A 506 -32.17 0.46 -27.70
N LEU A 507 -31.03 -0.23 -27.63
CA LEU A 507 -29.80 0.20 -28.33
C LEU A 507 -30.00 0.22 -29.85
N GLN A 508 -30.64 -0.82 -30.41
CA GLN A 508 -30.92 -0.92 -31.85
C GLN A 508 -31.96 0.10 -32.35
N SER A 509 -32.98 0.42 -31.54
CA SER A 509 -34.00 1.42 -31.89
C SER A 509 -33.56 2.86 -31.63
N GLY A 510 -32.59 3.08 -30.72
CA GLY A 510 -32.05 4.39 -30.37
C GLY A 510 -30.90 4.89 -31.25
N GLU A 511 -30.73 4.33 -32.45
CA GLU A 511 -29.67 4.66 -33.42
C GLU A 511 -28.22 4.59 -32.87
N VAL A 512 -27.94 3.72 -31.88
CA VAL A 512 -26.56 3.51 -31.40
C VAL A 512 -25.81 2.63 -32.41
N PRO A 513 -24.67 3.06 -32.98
CA PRO A 513 -23.91 2.24 -33.92
C PRO A 513 -23.23 1.05 -33.22
N HIS A 514 -23.07 -0.05 -33.96
CA HIS A 514 -22.29 -1.21 -33.50
C HIS A 514 -20.85 -0.83 -33.18
N THR A 515 -20.26 -1.50 -32.18
CA THR A 515 -18.89 -1.21 -31.74
C THR A 515 -17.87 -1.74 -32.78
N ASP A 516 -16.95 -0.90 -33.23
CA ASP A 516 -15.79 -1.29 -34.05
C ASP A 516 -14.67 -1.86 -33.16
N ASP A 517 -14.52 -3.18 -33.15
CA ASP A 517 -13.50 -3.87 -32.37
C ASP A 517 -12.25 -4.26 -33.19
N SER A 518 -12.10 -3.76 -34.42
CA SER A 518 -10.91 -4.00 -35.24
C SER A 518 -9.57 -3.52 -34.62
N PRO A 519 -9.50 -2.46 -33.78
CA PRO A 519 -8.25 -2.03 -33.16
C PRO A 519 -7.53 -3.07 -32.31
N LYS A 520 -8.23 -4.10 -31.80
CA LYS A 520 -7.62 -5.19 -31.02
C LYS A 520 -6.56 -5.99 -31.79
N TYR A 521 -6.61 -5.95 -33.13
CA TYR A 521 -5.63 -6.63 -34.00
C TYR A 521 -4.41 -5.76 -34.34
N HIS A 522 -4.31 -4.54 -33.81
CA HIS A 522 -3.22 -3.60 -34.11
C HIS A 522 -2.11 -3.65 -33.05
N TYR A 523 -1.31 -4.72 -33.06
CA TYR A 523 -0.11 -4.87 -32.22
C TYR A 523 1.14 -5.18 -33.04
N SER A 524 2.32 -4.91 -32.48
CA SER A 524 3.62 -5.17 -33.11
C SER A 524 4.61 -5.81 -32.13
N LEU A 525 5.52 -6.65 -32.64
CA LEU A 525 6.55 -7.31 -31.82
C LEU A 525 7.87 -6.54 -31.91
N THR A 526 8.46 -6.15 -30.78
CA THR A 526 9.77 -5.48 -30.73
C THR A 526 10.93 -6.46 -30.94
N GLN A 527 12.12 -5.94 -31.24
CA GLN A 527 13.34 -6.75 -31.40
C GLN A 527 13.73 -7.52 -30.12
N ASP A 528 13.26 -7.08 -28.97
CA ASP A 528 13.47 -7.73 -27.66
C ASP A 528 12.34 -8.72 -27.30
N GLY A 529 11.45 -9.04 -28.25
CA GLY A 529 10.38 -10.02 -28.07
C GLY A 529 9.16 -9.53 -27.27
N LYS A 530 8.97 -8.21 -27.09
CA LYS A 530 7.80 -7.64 -26.40
C LYS A 530 6.71 -7.22 -27.38
N TYR A 531 5.46 -7.55 -27.09
CA TYR A 531 4.31 -7.05 -27.85
C TYR A 531 3.97 -5.61 -27.43
N VAL A 532 3.75 -4.74 -28.40
CA VAL A 532 3.36 -3.34 -28.21
C VAL A 532 2.01 -3.11 -28.87
N PHE A 533 1.03 -2.72 -28.08
CA PHE A 533 -0.32 -2.37 -28.51
C PHE A 533 -0.42 -0.86 -28.77
N GLN A 534 -1.11 -0.46 -29.83
CA GLN A 534 -1.35 0.95 -30.10
C GLN A 534 -2.45 1.50 -29.17
N PRO A 535 -2.32 2.73 -28.65
CA PRO A 535 -3.38 3.35 -27.86
C PRO A 535 -4.69 3.48 -28.65
N CYS A 536 -5.82 3.11 -28.05
CA CYS A 536 -7.14 3.20 -28.67
C CYS A 536 -7.98 4.28 -27.99
N HIS A 537 -8.55 5.19 -28.78
CA HIS A 537 -9.51 6.20 -28.32
C HIS A 537 -10.91 5.86 -28.82
N ALA A 538 -11.93 6.10 -28.00
CA ALA A 538 -13.32 5.71 -28.23
C ALA A 538 -14.30 6.70 -27.58
N THR A 539 -15.58 6.61 -27.93
CA THR A 539 -16.69 7.40 -27.40
C THR A 539 -17.68 6.48 -26.70
N VAL A 540 -18.13 6.84 -25.50
CA VAL A 540 -19.22 6.17 -24.78
C VAL A 540 -20.53 6.41 -25.51
N GLN A 541 -21.07 5.36 -26.11
CA GLN A 541 -22.32 5.40 -26.88
C GLN A 541 -23.55 5.08 -26.01
N ALA A 542 -23.37 4.26 -24.98
CA ALA A 542 -24.44 3.94 -24.03
C ALA A 542 -23.88 3.46 -22.69
N LEU A 543 -24.69 3.66 -21.65
CA LEU A 543 -24.42 3.20 -20.29
C LEU A 543 -25.59 2.37 -19.79
N TYR A 544 -25.28 1.30 -19.08
CA TYR A 544 -26.25 0.33 -18.62
C TYR A 544 -26.05 0.02 -17.14
N CYS A 545 -27.04 0.34 -16.30
CA CYS A 545 -26.96 0.16 -14.84
C CYS A 545 -28.27 -0.45 -14.32
N GLY A 546 -28.17 -1.48 -13.47
CA GLY A 546 -29.35 -2.07 -12.83
C GLY A 546 -30.45 -2.53 -13.79
N GLN A 547 -30.06 -3.09 -14.95
CA GLN A 547 -30.94 -3.52 -16.04
C GLN A 547 -31.61 -2.41 -16.88
N THR A 548 -31.17 -1.16 -16.78
CA THR A 548 -31.72 -0.04 -17.57
C THR A 548 -30.65 0.80 -18.25
N LEU A 549 -30.96 1.32 -19.45
CA LEU A 549 -30.11 2.31 -20.10
C LEU A 549 -30.23 3.65 -19.40
N VAL A 550 -29.09 4.22 -19.03
CA VAL A 550 -29.00 5.49 -18.31
C VAL A 550 -28.18 6.48 -19.11
N SER A 551 -28.47 7.77 -18.98
CA SER A 551 -27.69 8.84 -19.60
C SER A 551 -26.36 9.08 -18.85
N GLU A 552 -26.32 8.77 -17.56
CA GLU A 552 -25.15 8.88 -16.71
C GLU A 552 -25.16 7.82 -15.60
N VAL A 553 -23.97 7.43 -15.14
CA VAL A 553 -23.74 6.52 -14.00
C VAL A 553 -22.91 7.26 -12.98
N ALA A 554 -23.31 7.24 -11.70
CA ALA A 554 -22.60 7.92 -10.63
C ALA A 554 -21.38 7.13 -10.13
N GLY A 555 -20.42 7.83 -9.51
CA GLY A 555 -19.22 7.21 -8.94
C GLY A 555 -19.56 6.14 -7.88
N GLY A 556 -18.80 5.04 -7.85
CA GLY A 556 -19.00 3.88 -6.98
C GLY A 556 -20.02 2.85 -7.47
N GLN A 557 -20.68 3.09 -8.61
CA GLN A 557 -21.67 2.17 -9.18
C GLN A 557 -21.06 1.28 -10.27
N ARG A 558 -21.45 0.01 -10.30
CA ARG A 558 -21.13 -0.92 -11.39
C ARG A 558 -22.07 -0.69 -12.57
N CYS A 559 -21.50 -0.57 -13.76
CA CYS A 559 -22.26 -0.38 -15.00
C CYS A 559 -21.62 -1.09 -16.20
N GLY A 560 -22.42 -1.35 -17.22
CA GLY A 560 -21.96 -1.74 -18.55
C GLY A 560 -21.78 -0.51 -19.44
N VAL A 561 -20.64 -0.43 -20.12
CA VAL A 561 -20.27 0.67 -21.00
C VAL A 561 -20.14 0.16 -22.43
N VAL A 562 -20.90 0.76 -23.34
CA VAL A 562 -20.81 0.49 -24.79
C VAL A 562 -20.07 1.63 -25.46
N LEU A 563 -19.06 1.30 -26.26
CA LEU A 563 -18.20 2.25 -26.96
C LEU A 563 -18.45 2.21 -28.48
N ASP A 564 -18.08 3.28 -29.19
CA ASP A 564 -18.08 3.29 -30.66
C ASP A 564 -17.00 2.37 -31.25
N ARG A 565 -15.86 2.26 -30.57
CA ARG A 565 -14.76 1.35 -30.91
C ARG A 565 -14.02 0.86 -29.66
N THR A 566 -13.27 -0.24 -29.77
CA THR A 566 -12.47 -0.76 -28.65
C THR A 566 -11.27 -1.59 -29.09
N CYS A 567 -10.18 -1.55 -28.31
CA CYS A 567 -9.06 -2.48 -28.45
C CYS A 567 -9.16 -3.69 -27.51
N PHE A 568 -10.15 -3.72 -26.60
CA PHE A 568 -10.36 -4.86 -25.71
C PHE A 568 -10.95 -6.04 -26.49
N TYR A 569 -10.35 -7.20 -26.33
CA TYR A 569 -10.95 -8.45 -26.74
C TYR A 569 -12.13 -8.78 -25.83
N ALA A 570 -13.34 -8.77 -26.38
CA ALA A 570 -14.51 -9.31 -25.71
C ALA A 570 -14.47 -10.83 -25.75
N GLU A 571 -14.82 -11.50 -24.65
CA GLU A 571 -14.77 -12.96 -24.57
C GLU A 571 -15.63 -13.58 -25.67
N GLN A 572 -14.99 -14.26 -26.60
CA GLN A 572 -15.55 -14.87 -27.80
C GLN A 572 -14.66 -16.04 -28.22
N GLY A 573 -15.20 -17.02 -28.95
CA GLY A 573 -14.41 -18.10 -29.56
C GLY A 573 -13.64 -18.99 -28.58
N GLY A 574 -14.02 -19.02 -27.29
CA GLY A 574 -13.34 -19.80 -26.23
C GLY A 574 -12.15 -19.09 -25.57
N GLN A 575 -11.80 -17.87 -25.99
CA GLN A 575 -10.79 -17.03 -25.36
C GLN A 575 -11.44 -16.06 -24.37
N SER A 576 -10.89 -15.96 -23.15
CA SER A 576 -11.33 -15.00 -22.13
C SER A 576 -11.15 -13.54 -22.57
N HIS A 577 -11.94 -12.65 -21.97
CA HIS A 577 -11.87 -11.21 -22.23
C HIS A 577 -10.55 -10.61 -21.73
N ASP A 578 -10.17 -9.49 -22.33
CA ASP A 578 -9.05 -8.69 -21.82
C ASP A 578 -9.42 -7.97 -20.51
N GLN A 579 -8.39 -7.60 -19.75
CA GLN A 579 -8.47 -6.73 -18.58
C GLN A 579 -7.62 -5.48 -18.78
N GLY A 580 -7.97 -4.44 -18.04
CA GLY A 580 -7.36 -3.13 -18.18
C GLY A 580 -8.30 -2.07 -17.64
N TYR A 581 -8.21 -0.88 -18.19
CA TYR A 581 -8.99 0.26 -17.73
C TYR A 581 -9.28 1.26 -18.85
N PHE A 582 -10.30 2.07 -18.63
CA PHE A 582 -10.51 3.28 -19.42
C PHE A 582 -9.99 4.48 -18.68
N ILE A 583 -9.61 5.47 -19.48
CA ILE A 583 -9.33 6.82 -19.05
C ILE A 583 -10.29 7.71 -19.83
N ARG A 584 -11.04 8.61 -19.19
CA ARG A 584 -11.91 9.53 -19.93
C ARG A 584 -11.13 10.78 -20.35
N ASP A 585 -11.27 11.23 -21.60
CA ASP A 585 -10.66 12.48 -22.06
C ASP A 585 -11.14 13.65 -21.19
N GLY A 586 -10.19 14.46 -20.70
CA GLY A 586 -10.46 15.53 -19.73
C GLY A 586 -10.46 15.06 -18.26
N LEU A 587 -10.49 13.76 -17.99
CA LEU A 587 -10.20 13.11 -16.70
C LEU A 587 -9.12 12.01 -16.85
N PRO A 588 -7.89 12.36 -17.27
CA PRO A 588 -6.82 11.38 -17.50
C PRO A 588 -6.42 10.57 -16.26
N ASP A 589 -6.82 11.02 -15.07
CA ASP A 589 -6.37 10.52 -13.78
C ASP A 589 -7.46 9.70 -13.04
N VAL A 590 -8.60 9.42 -13.71
CA VAL A 590 -9.62 8.45 -13.29
C VAL A 590 -9.50 7.19 -14.12
N LEU A 591 -9.13 6.11 -13.44
CA LEU A 591 -9.17 4.79 -14.04
C LEU A 591 -10.57 4.21 -13.85
N TYR A 592 -11.16 3.80 -14.96
CA TYR A 592 -12.40 3.05 -15.01
C TYR A 592 -12.01 1.59 -15.23
N PRO A 593 -11.77 0.80 -14.16
CA PRO A 593 -11.31 -0.57 -14.29
C PRO A 593 -12.34 -1.41 -15.04
N VAL A 594 -11.86 -2.15 -16.04
CA VAL A 594 -12.68 -3.05 -16.84
C VAL A 594 -12.60 -4.43 -16.20
N GLU A 595 -13.71 -4.84 -15.59
CA GLU A 595 -13.84 -6.09 -14.85
C GLU A 595 -14.18 -7.27 -15.76
N ASP A 596 -14.95 -7.01 -16.83
CA ASP A 596 -15.42 -7.99 -17.80
C ASP A 596 -15.70 -7.31 -19.15
N VAL A 597 -15.54 -8.04 -20.26
CA VAL A 597 -15.84 -7.55 -21.61
C VAL A 597 -16.62 -8.60 -22.39
N GLN A 598 -17.84 -8.27 -22.82
CA GLN A 598 -18.74 -9.19 -23.50
C GLN A 598 -19.22 -8.64 -24.83
N LEU A 599 -19.48 -9.54 -25.80
CA LEU A 599 -20.13 -9.18 -27.05
C LEU A 599 -21.62 -9.56 -27.00
N ALA A 600 -22.50 -8.59 -27.27
CA ALA A 600 -23.93 -8.82 -27.35
C ALA A 600 -24.54 -8.05 -28.53
N GLY A 601 -25.13 -8.76 -29.50
CA GLY A 601 -25.88 -8.16 -30.61
C GLY A 601 -25.07 -7.17 -31.48
N GLY A 602 -23.75 -7.36 -31.61
CA GLY A 602 -22.85 -6.47 -32.34
C GLY A 602 -22.29 -5.30 -31.52
N TYR A 603 -22.56 -5.24 -30.21
CA TYR A 603 -21.98 -4.25 -29.29
C TYR A 603 -20.99 -4.92 -28.34
N VAL A 604 -19.86 -4.26 -28.08
CA VAL A 604 -18.92 -4.68 -27.03
C VAL A 604 -19.25 -3.93 -25.74
N VAL A 605 -19.62 -4.69 -24.71
CA VAL A 605 -20.01 -4.21 -23.39
C VAL A 605 -18.87 -4.42 -22.44
N HIS A 606 -18.43 -3.35 -21.80
CA HIS A 606 -17.36 -3.38 -20.82
C HIS A 606 -17.98 -3.15 -19.45
N GLN A 607 -17.87 -4.12 -18.56
CA GLN A 607 -18.30 -3.95 -17.17
C GLN A 607 -17.25 -3.15 -16.43
N VAL A 608 -17.70 -2.05 -15.86
CA VAL A 608 -16.85 -1.06 -15.22
C VAL A 608 -17.47 -0.66 -13.90
N THR A 609 -16.67 -0.64 -12.85
CA THR A 609 -17.00 0.13 -11.65
C THR A 609 -16.63 1.59 -11.93
N ALA A 610 -17.65 2.43 -12.13
CA ALA A 610 -17.43 3.83 -12.45
C ALA A 610 -16.82 4.54 -11.23
N ALA A 611 -15.55 4.89 -11.28
CA ALA A 611 -14.88 5.60 -10.18
C ALA A 611 -15.37 7.07 -10.06
N GLU A 612 -15.85 7.65 -11.16
CA GLU A 612 -16.47 8.98 -11.26
C GLU A 612 -17.65 8.94 -12.23
N VAL A 613 -18.41 10.04 -12.34
CA VAL A 613 -19.58 10.10 -13.24
C VAL A 613 -19.19 9.87 -14.70
N LEU A 614 -19.69 8.79 -15.28
CA LEU A 614 -19.57 8.45 -16.70
C LEU A 614 -20.86 8.81 -17.42
N ARG A 615 -20.78 9.45 -18.59
CA ARG A 615 -21.95 9.88 -19.38
C ARG A 615 -21.90 9.33 -20.79
N LYS A 616 -23.08 9.17 -21.39
CA LYS A 616 -23.19 9.00 -22.84
C LYS A 616 -22.60 10.22 -23.55
N GLY A 617 -21.73 9.99 -24.53
CA GLY A 617 -21.00 10.99 -25.31
C GLY A 617 -19.56 11.25 -24.85
N ASP A 618 -19.16 10.71 -23.69
CA ASP A 618 -17.81 10.88 -23.16
C ASP A 618 -16.75 10.22 -24.07
N GLN A 619 -15.64 10.91 -24.33
CA GLN A 619 -14.49 10.30 -25.01
C GLN A 619 -13.61 9.57 -24.00
N VAL A 620 -13.12 8.39 -24.33
CA VAL A 620 -12.28 7.54 -23.48
C VAL A 620 -11.09 6.99 -24.25
N GLN A 621 -9.94 6.89 -23.60
CA GLN A 621 -8.77 6.17 -24.03
C GLN A 621 -8.68 4.83 -23.28
N LEU A 622 -8.27 3.79 -24.00
CA LEU A 622 -8.32 2.40 -23.58
C LEU A 622 -6.91 1.87 -23.34
N TYR A 623 -6.70 1.21 -22.20
CA TYR A 623 -5.42 0.65 -21.81
C TYR A 623 -5.59 -0.80 -21.37
N LEU A 624 -4.74 -1.67 -21.90
CA LEU A 624 -4.67 -3.09 -21.54
C LEU A 624 -3.59 -3.28 -20.48
N ASP A 625 -3.82 -4.18 -19.52
CA ASP A 625 -2.80 -4.51 -18.52
C ASP A 625 -1.61 -5.26 -19.15
N GLU A 626 -0.38 -4.79 -18.94
CA GLU A 626 0.85 -5.53 -19.27
C GLU A 626 1.16 -6.51 -18.13
N GLY A 627 0.96 -7.80 -18.40
CA GLY A 627 0.42 -8.75 -17.43
C GLY A 627 1.34 -9.35 -16.36
N SER A 628 0.65 -9.91 -15.36
CA SER A 628 1.07 -11.00 -14.46
C SER A 628 1.85 -12.13 -15.16
N LEU A 629 2.52 -13.00 -14.39
CA LEU A 629 3.19 -14.18 -14.96
C LEU A 629 2.19 -14.97 -15.83
N SER A 630 2.47 -15.05 -17.14
CA SER A 630 1.60 -15.74 -18.09
C SER A 630 1.50 -17.23 -17.80
N ILE A 631 0.46 -17.91 -18.30
CA ILE A 631 0.32 -19.37 -18.19
C ILE A 631 1.61 -20.09 -18.63
N PRO A 632 2.23 -19.77 -19.79
CA PRO A 632 3.50 -20.38 -20.19
C PRO A 632 4.64 -20.11 -19.20
N GLN A 633 4.72 -18.92 -18.61
CA GLN A 633 5.76 -18.61 -17.61
C GLN A 633 5.54 -19.39 -16.32
N LEU A 634 4.31 -19.52 -15.83
CA LEU A 634 3.99 -20.33 -14.66
C LEU A 634 4.32 -21.82 -14.90
N GLN A 635 3.98 -22.33 -16.08
CA GLN A 635 4.35 -23.69 -16.50
C GLN A 635 5.87 -23.85 -16.59
N GLU A 636 6.58 -22.85 -17.11
CA GLU A 636 8.05 -22.87 -17.23
C GLU A 636 8.75 -22.89 -15.87
N ILE A 637 8.24 -22.12 -14.90
CA ILE A 637 8.74 -22.10 -13.53
C ILE A 637 8.54 -23.47 -12.88
N GLU A 638 7.31 -24.01 -12.92
CA GLU A 638 7.04 -25.35 -12.37
C GLU A 638 7.90 -26.42 -13.05
N ARG A 639 8.06 -26.37 -14.38
CA ARG A 639 8.87 -27.30 -15.16
C ARG A 639 10.34 -27.24 -14.77
N SER A 640 10.90 -26.03 -14.62
CA SER A 640 12.29 -25.82 -14.22
C SER A 640 12.56 -26.41 -12.84
N ILE A 641 11.64 -26.19 -11.88
CA ILE A 641 11.74 -26.75 -10.54
C ILE A 641 11.59 -28.28 -10.57
N HIS A 642 10.64 -28.80 -11.35
CA HIS A 642 10.44 -30.24 -11.49
C HIS A 642 11.69 -30.95 -12.06
N ASN A 643 12.39 -30.32 -13.00
CA ASN A 643 13.66 -30.83 -13.51
C ASN A 643 14.70 -30.93 -12.38
N ILE A 644 14.83 -29.89 -11.54
CA ILE A 644 15.76 -29.87 -10.39
C ILE A 644 15.40 -30.96 -9.37
N ILE A 645 14.11 -31.18 -9.09
CA ILE A 645 13.63 -32.25 -8.21
C ILE A 645 14.01 -33.62 -8.82
N THR A 646 13.78 -33.81 -10.12
CA THR A 646 14.06 -35.07 -10.82
C THR A 646 15.54 -35.39 -10.91
N GLU A 647 16.40 -34.38 -11.08
CA GLU A 647 17.85 -34.54 -11.06
C GLU A 647 18.38 -35.01 -9.70
N ASN A 648 17.60 -34.80 -8.63
CA ASN A 648 17.90 -35.26 -7.27
C ASN A 648 19.29 -34.81 -6.78
N ASN A 649 19.62 -33.55 -7.05
CA ASN A 649 20.89 -32.94 -6.69
C ASN A 649 21.07 -32.92 -5.17
N ALA A 650 22.31 -33.13 -4.71
CA ALA A 650 22.65 -33.04 -3.29
C ALA A 650 22.53 -31.60 -2.77
N VAL A 651 22.09 -31.45 -1.53
CA VAL A 651 22.05 -30.16 -0.82
C VAL A 651 23.18 -30.15 0.20
N TYR A 652 24.11 -29.21 0.02
CA TYR A 652 25.28 -29.03 0.87
C TYR A 652 25.03 -27.93 1.87
N ILE A 653 25.47 -28.18 3.11
CA ILE A 653 25.26 -27.28 4.24
C ILE A 653 26.57 -27.20 5.01
N GLU A 654 27.09 -25.99 5.18
CA GLU A 654 28.33 -25.76 5.92
C GLU A 654 28.21 -24.49 6.78
N GLU A 655 28.76 -24.53 7.99
CA GLU A 655 28.93 -23.33 8.81
C GLU A 655 30.20 -22.62 8.38
N VAL A 656 30.04 -21.37 7.93
CA VAL A 656 31.11 -20.55 7.37
C VAL A 656 31.14 -19.22 8.14
N PRO A 657 32.32 -18.67 8.46
CA PRO A 657 32.40 -17.32 9.02
C PRO A 657 31.69 -16.30 8.12
N LEU A 658 30.88 -15.42 8.70
CA LEU A 658 30.05 -14.44 7.97
C LEU A 658 30.87 -13.62 6.98
N ALA A 659 32.08 -13.22 7.37
CA ALA A 659 32.99 -12.47 6.52
C ALA A 659 33.35 -13.24 5.24
N ARG A 660 33.63 -14.54 5.38
CA ARG A 660 34.00 -15.41 4.26
C ARG A 660 32.78 -15.77 3.40
N ALA A 661 31.61 -15.94 4.01
CA ALA A 661 30.39 -16.25 3.28
C ALA A 661 29.98 -15.11 2.32
N LYS A 662 30.21 -13.84 2.71
CA LYS A 662 29.95 -12.66 1.86
C LYS A 662 30.75 -12.64 0.56
N ASP A 663 31.87 -13.36 0.49
CA ASP A 663 32.71 -13.45 -0.70
C ASP A 663 32.22 -14.50 -1.71
N ILE A 664 31.15 -15.25 -1.40
CA ILE A 664 30.62 -16.30 -2.29
C ILE A 664 29.91 -15.65 -3.50
N PRO A 665 30.36 -15.91 -4.74
CA PRO A 665 29.69 -15.46 -5.95
C PRO A 665 28.26 -15.99 -6.07
N GLY A 666 27.32 -15.12 -6.38
CA GLY A 666 25.91 -15.51 -6.56
C GLY A 666 25.15 -15.81 -5.26
N LEU A 667 25.74 -15.54 -4.09
CA LEU A 667 25.06 -15.64 -2.80
C LEU A 667 23.79 -14.78 -2.81
N ARG A 668 22.64 -15.42 -2.61
CA ARG A 668 21.35 -14.74 -2.44
C ARG A 668 21.15 -14.50 -0.96
N THR A 669 21.20 -13.22 -0.57
CA THR A 669 20.87 -12.80 0.79
C THR A 669 19.50 -12.15 0.80
N VAL A 670 18.73 -12.45 1.83
CA VAL A 670 17.58 -11.62 2.22
C VAL A 670 18.13 -10.46 3.05
N ASP A 671 17.42 -9.34 3.14
CA ASP A 671 17.75 -8.19 4.01
C ASP A 671 17.60 -8.56 5.51
N GLU A 672 18.35 -9.56 5.95
CA GLU A 672 18.38 -10.09 7.30
C GLU A 672 19.81 -9.99 7.86
N VAL A 673 19.92 -9.80 9.19
CA VAL A 673 21.22 -9.88 9.86
C VAL A 673 21.47 -11.31 10.28
N TYR A 674 22.52 -11.88 9.70
CA TYR A 674 22.95 -13.23 9.99
C TYR A 674 24.00 -13.23 11.12
N PRO A 675 23.86 -14.09 12.14
CA PRO A 675 24.88 -14.25 13.18
C PRO A 675 26.14 -14.93 12.62
N ASP A 676 27.31 -14.66 13.20
CA ASP A 676 28.55 -15.36 12.86
C ASP A 676 28.78 -16.55 13.82
N PRO A 677 29.02 -17.79 13.34
CA PRO A 677 29.07 -18.23 11.94
C PRO A 677 27.69 -18.33 11.28
N VAL A 678 27.68 -18.16 9.96
CA VAL A 678 26.47 -18.35 9.14
C VAL A 678 26.40 -19.75 8.57
N ARG A 679 25.18 -20.24 8.40
CA ARG A 679 24.91 -21.50 7.74
C ARG A 679 24.64 -21.25 6.26
N VAL A 680 25.58 -21.65 5.42
CA VAL A 680 25.47 -21.58 3.96
C VAL A 680 24.79 -22.84 3.47
N VAL A 681 23.77 -22.69 2.64
CA VAL A 681 23.08 -23.78 1.97
C VAL A 681 23.30 -23.64 0.47
N SER A 682 23.70 -24.74 -0.17
CA SER A 682 24.02 -24.79 -1.60
C SER A 682 23.40 -26.01 -2.25
N VAL A 683 22.83 -25.84 -3.43
CA VAL A 683 22.24 -26.96 -4.20
C VAL A 683 23.21 -27.43 -5.29
N ALA A 684 23.42 -28.73 -5.41
CA ALA A 684 24.30 -29.40 -6.39
C ALA A 684 25.81 -29.16 -6.23
N VAL A 685 26.24 -28.03 -5.67
CA VAL A 685 27.66 -27.65 -5.55
C VAL A 685 28.10 -27.62 -4.08
N PRO A 686 29.17 -28.31 -3.67
CA PRO A 686 29.72 -28.20 -2.32
C PRO A 686 30.11 -26.77 -1.95
N VAL A 687 29.92 -26.37 -0.69
CA VAL A 687 30.20 -24.98 -0.24
C VAL A 687 31.67 -24.59 -0.45
N ALA A 688 32.60 -25.55 -0.33
CA ALA A 688 34.03 -25.33 -0.59
C ALA A 688 34.33 -24.94 -2.06
N ASP A 689 33.53 -25.42 -3.02
CA ASP A 689 33.74 -25.22 -4.45
C ASP A 689 33.03 -23.96 -4.98
N LEU A 690 32.25 -23.28 -4.13
CA LEU A 690 31.50 -22.07 -4.51
C LEU A 690 32.37 -20.87 -4.82
N TYR A 691 33.61 -20.83 -4.34
CA TYR A 691 34.51 -19.69 -4.55
C TYR A 691 35.09 -19.62 -5.97
N ASP A 692 34.79 -20.61 -6.83
CA ASP A 692 35.21 -20.64 -8.23
C ASP A 692 34.27 -19.85 -9.16
N SER A 693 34.85 -19.08 -10.08
CA SER A 693 34.20 -18.02 -10.89
C SER A 693 33.08 -18.43 -11.88
N GLN A 694 32.55 -19.65 -11.84
CA GLN A 694 31.54 -20.13 -12.80
C GLN A 694 30.35 -20.87 -12.17
N THR A 695 30.25 -20.98 -10.85
CA THR A 695 29.20 -21.76 -10.17
C THR A 695 27.89 -20.96 -9.99
N ASP A 696 27.97 -19.63 -9.87
CA ASP A 696 26.87 -18.69 -9.61
C ASP A 696 25.66 -18.79 -10.57
N ARG A 697 25.89 -19.20 -11.81
CA ARG A 697 24.84 -19.36 -12.84
C ARG A 697 24.07 -20.67 -12.77
N TRP A 698 24.59 -21.65 -12.05
CA TRP A 698 24.10 -23.04 -12.09
C TRP A 698 23.59 -23.54 -10.73
N THR A 699 23.88 -22.83 -9.64
CA THR A 699 23.43 -23.23 -8.29
C THR A 699 22.61 -22.14 -7.59
N SER A 700 21.77 -22.57 -6.65
CA SER A 700 21.17 -21.71 -5.63
C SER A 700 22.01 -21.79 -4.36
N VAL A 701 22.46 -20.64 -3.90
CA VAL A 701 23.25 -20.48 -2.68
C VAL A 701 22.63 -19.40 -1.81
N GLU A 702 22.34 -19.74 -0.56
CA GLU A 702 21.64 -18.88 0.40
C GLU A 702 22.25 -19.01 1.80
N LEU A 703 22.09 -17.95 2.60
CA LEU A 703 22.29 -18.03 4.04
C LEU A 703 20.97 -18.44 4.68
N CYS A 704 20.90 -19.64 5.28
CA CYS A 704 19.66 -20.17 5.85
C CYS A 704 19.89 -21.04 7.10
N CYS A 705 19.19 -20.69 8.18
CA CYS A 705 19.16 -21.46 9.43
C CYS A 705 18.01 -22.49 9.49
N GLY A 706 17.16 -22.56 8.46
CA GLY A 706 16.04 -23.50 8.37
C GLY A 706 16.47 -24.95 8.15
N THR A 707 15.55 -25.89 8.35
CA THR A 707 15.79 -27.30 8.01
C THR A 707 15.73 -27.48 6.50
N HIS A 708 16.70 -28.22 5.94
CA HIS A 708 16.73 -28.55 4.52
C HIS A 708 16.80 -30.07 4.34
N LEU A 709 16.23 -30.52 3.23
CA LEU A 709 16.38 -31.88 2.73
C LEU A 709 17.83 -32.11 2.30
N LEU A 710 18.28 -33.37 2.30
CA LEU A 710 19.64 -33.71 1.87
C LEU A 710 19.78 -33.78 0.35
N THR A 711 18.66 -33.95 -0.35
CA THR A 711 18.60 -34.03 -1.80
C THR A 711 17.34 -33.34 -2.32
N THR A 712 17.38 -32.78 -3.52
CA THR A 712 16.23 -32.08 -4.11
C THR A 712 15.07 -33.01 -4.46
N GLY A 713 15.32 -34.30 -4.67
CA GLY A 713 14.27 -35.28 -5.00
C GLY A 713 13.35 -35.59 -3.83
N GLU A 714 13.79 -35.38 -2.58
CA GLU A 714 12.95 -35.51 -1.39
C GLU A 714 11.85 -34.44 -1.31
N ILE A 715 11.94 -33.36 -2.11
CA ILE A 715 10.85 -32.38 -2.26
C ILE A 715 9.59 -33.06 -2.82
N GLY A 716 9.77 -34.12 -3.61
CA GLY A 716 8.72 -34.92 -4.23
C GLY A 716 8.11 -34.23 -5.45
N ASP A 717 7.43 -33.10 -5.24
CA ASP A 717 6.81 -32.29 -6.30
C ASP A 717 6.65 -30.84 -5.82
N LEU A 718 6.40 -29.90 -6.74
CA LEU A 718 6.05 -28.52 -6.43
C LEU A 718 4.96 -28.02 -7.37
N VAL A 719 3.95 -27.37 -6.79
CA VAL A 719 2.83 -26.75 -7.52
C VAL A 719 2.64 -25.32 -7.05
N ILE A 720 2.59 -24.38 -7.99
CA ILE A 720 2.20 -23.00 -7.70
C ILE A 720 0.68 -22.95 -7.61
N ILE A 721 0.14 -22.59 -6.44
CA ILE A 721 -1.32 -22.54 -6.20
C ILE A 721 -1.87 -21.11 -6.25
N SER A 722 -1.02 -20.07 -6.24
CA SER A 722 -1.47 -18.68 -6.34
C SER A 722 -0.33 -17.77 -6.79
N GLU A 723 -0.68 -16.73 -7.56
CA GLU A 723 0.21 -15.64 -7.95
C GLU A 723 -0.57 -14.32 -7.86
N ARG A 724 0.03 -13.30 -7.25
CA ARG A 724 -0.55 -11.96 -7.11
C ARG A 724 0.51 -10.88 -7.28
N GLN A 725 0.27 -9.95 -8.20
CA GLN A 725 1.11 -8.76 -8.34
C GLN A 725 0.87 -7.79 -7.17
N MET A 726 1.94 -7.38 -6.49
CA MET A 726 1.88 -6.45 -5.35
C MET A 726 2.04 -5.01 -5.82
N VAL A 727 3.08 -4.76 -6.62
CA VAL A 727 3.36 -3.51 -7.34
C VAL A 727 3.98 -3.86 -8.70
N LYS A 728 4.20 -2.86 -9.56
CA LYS A 728 4.90 -3.07 -10.84
C LYS A 728 6.28 -3.71 -10.56
N GLY A 729 6.55 -4.86 -11.17
CA GLY A 729 7.80 -5.60 -10.99
C GLY A 729 7.92 -6.50 -9.75
N ILE A 730 6.94 -6.52 -8.83
CA ILE A 730 6.96 -7.39 -7.64
C ILE A 730 5.69 -8.24 -7.58
N SER A 731 5.85 -9.57 -7.63
CA SER A 731 4.78 -10.55 -7.46
C SER A 731 5.00 -11.43 -6.24
N ARG A 732 3.91 -11.79 -5.57
CA ARG A 732 3.87 -12.82 -4.53
C ARG A 732 3.39 -14.13 -5.15
N ILE A 733 4.18 -15.19 -4.98
CA ILE A 733 3.84 -16.56 -5.39
C ILE A 733 3.58 -17.39 -4.12
N VAL A 734 2.55 -18.25 -4.16
CA VAL A 734 2.29 -19.27 -3.15
C VAL A 734 2.38 -20.63 -3.83
N ALA A 735 3.22 -21.51 -3.30
CA ALA A 735 3.42 -22.86 -3.81
C ALA A 735 3.36 -23.89 -2.66
N VAL A 736 3.00 -25.11 -3.01
CA VAL A 736 2.98 -26.29 -2.12
C VAL A 736 3.92 -27.36 -2.66
N THR A 737 4.39 -28.26 -1.80
CA THR A 737 5.35 -29.33 -2.14
C THR A 737 4.91 -30.71 -1.65
N GLY A 738 5.55 -31.78 -2.13
CA GLY A 738 5.34 -33.14 -1.63
C GLY A 738 3.92 -33.66 -1.85
N ASP A 739 3.30 -34.19 -0.79
CA ASP A 739 1.94 -34.75 -0.86
C ASP A 739 0.90 -33.69 -1.23
N ASP A 740 0.97 -32.48 -0.65
CA ASP A 740 0.06 -31.37 -0.97
C ASP A 740 0.14 -30.98 -2.46
N ALA A 741 1.36 -31.02 -3.04
CA ALA A 741 1.56 -30.76 -4.47
C ALA A 741 0.93 -31.85 -5.34
N ARG A 742 1.11 -33.12 -4.96
CA ARG A 742 0.49 -34.26 -5.65
C ARG A 742 -1.03 -34.19 -5.56
N GLU A 743 -1.59 -33.93 -4.37
CA GLU A 743 -3.02 -33.73 -4.16
C GLU A 743 -3.54 -32.56 -5.00
N ALA A 744 -2.82 -31.44 -5.07
CA ALA A 744 -3.20 -30.32 -5.91
C ALA A 744 -3.19 -30.67 -7.41
N ARG A 745 -2.22 -31.45 -7.90
CA ARG A 745 -2.20 -31.93 -9.29
C ARG A 745 -3.34 -32.90 -9.56
N GLU A 746 -3.57 -33.87 -8.66
CA GLU A 746 -4.65 -34.86 -8.77
C GLU A 746 -6.02 -34.17 -8.76
N ALA A 747 -6.27 -33.25 -7.83
CA ALA A 747 -7.47 -32.43 -7.79
C ALA A 747 -7.63 -31.62 -9.09
N GLY A 748 -6.55 -31.03 -9.59
CA GLY A 748 -6.53 -30.35 -10.88
C GLY A 748 -6.88 -31.27 -12.05
N GLN A 749 -6.42 -32.53 -12.04
CA GLN A 749 -6.77 -33.53 -13.07
C GLN A 749 -8.23 -33.98 -12.95
N VAL A 750 -8.73 -34.24 -11.74
CA VAL A 750 -10.13 -34.60 -11.48
C VAL A 750 -11.05 -33.48 -11.97
N LEU A 751 -10.78 -32.24 -11.59
CA LEU A 751 -11.56 -31.08 -12.06
C LEU A 751 -11.46 -30.92 -13.58
N THR A 752 -10.30 -31.21 -14.19
CA THR A 752 -10.19 -31.22 -15.66
C THR A 752 -11.11 -32.26 -16.28
N GLN A 753 -11.12 -33.49 -15.75
CA GLN A 753 -11.99 -34.57 -16.23
C GLN A 753 -13.47 -34.26 -16.03
N GLU A 754 -13.84 -33.65 -14.89
CA GLU A 754 -15.21 -33.24 -14.62
C GLU A 754 -15.67 -32.13 -15.58
N VAL A 755 -14.82 -31.13 -15.82
CA VAL A 755 -15.08 -30.06 -16.80
C VAL A 755 -15.18 -30.63 -18.22
N GLU A 756 -14.32 -31.58 -18.60
CA GLU A 756 -14.37 -32.24 -19.91
C GLU A 756 -15.60 -33.14 -20.08
N SER A 757 -15.97 -33.90 -19.04
CA SER A 757 -17.20 -34.69 -19.00
C SER A 757 -18.44 -33.82 -19.12
N LEU A 758 -18.48 -32.71 -18.38
CA LEU A 758 -19.55 -31.72 -18.45
C LEU A 758 -19.61 -31.10 -19.86
N SER A 759 -18.46 -30.75 -20.43
CA SER A 759 -18.35 -30.25 -21.80
C SER A 759 -18.87 -31.26 -22.83
N ALA A 760 -18.53 -32.54 -22.69
CA ALA A 760 -18.99 -33.60 -23.60
C ALA A 760 -20.51 -33.83 -23.48
N ARG A 761 -21.03 -33.84 -22.26
CA ARG A 761 -22.48 -33.90 -21.99
C ARG A 761 -23.20 -32.70 -22.60
N LEU A 762 -22.62 -31.50 -22.51
CA LEU A 762 -23.11 -30.27 -23.12
C LEU A 762 -23.03 -30.28 -24.66
N ALA A 763 -22.07 -30.99 -25.24
CA ALA A 763 -21.96 -31.16 -26.69
C ALA A 763 -23.03 -32.13 -27.25
N MET A 764 -23.50 -33.09 -26.46
CA MET A 764 -24.56 -34.04 -26.85
C MET A 764 -25.99 -33.48 -26.69
N VAL A 765 -26.13 -32.17 -26.47
CA VAL A 765 -27.38 -31.45 -26.14
C VAL A 765 -28.24 -31.13 -27.36
N THR A 766 -28.37 -32.06 -28.30
CA THR A 766 -29.29 -31.90 -29.43
C THR A 766 -30.74 -32.24 -29.09
N SER A 767 -31.03 -32.77 -27.88
CA SER A 767 -32.38 -33.23 -27.50
C SER A 767 -32.70 -33.15 -25.98
N LEU A 768 -32.09 -32.25 -25.22
CA LEU A 768 -32.36 -32.16 -23.78
C LEU A 768 -33.64 -31.38 -23.45
N SER A 769 -34.29 -31.76 -22.35
CA SER A 769 -35.40 -31.01 -21.76
C SER A 769 -34.88 -29.74 -21.06
N LEU A 770 -35.75 -28.76 -20.82
CA LEU A 770 -35.40 -27.56 -20.06
C LEU A 770 -34.89 -27.89 -18.65
N ALA A 771 -35.39 -28.96 -18.04
CA ALA A 771 -34.94 -29.43 -16.73
C ALA A 771 -33.49 -29.94 -16.75
N ASP A 772 -33.05 -30.59 -17.84
CA ASP A 772 -31.68 -31.09 -17.96
C ASP A 772 -30.68 -29.95 -18.20
N ALA A 773 -31.06 -28.95 -19.01
CA ALA A 773 -30.23 -27.78 -19.26
C ALA A 773 -29.98 -26.95 -17.99
N ASN A 774 -31.02 -26.75 -17.15
CA ASN A 774 -30.87 -26.08 -15.86
C ASN A 774 -30.01 -26.87 -14.86
N ARG A 775 -30.13 -28.22 -14.86
CA ARG A 775 -29.25 -29.08 -14.06
C ARG A 775 -27.79 -28.91 -14.47
N LEU A 776 -27.50 -28.92 -15.77
CA LEU A 776 -26.15 -28.67 -16.29
C LEU A 776 -25.61 -27.29 -15.91
N ALA A 777 -26.43 -26.23 -15.95
CA ALA A 777 -25.99 -24.89 -15.55
C ALA A 777 -25.63 -24.83 -14.07
N LYS A 778 -26.38 -25.53 -13.21
CA LYS A 778 -26.05 -25.67 -11.79
C LYS A 778 -24.74 -26.42 -11.60
N GLU A 779 -24.50 -27.48 -12.37
CA GLU A 779 -23.22 -28.20 -12.35
C GLU A 779 -22.03 -27.33 -12.79
N VAL A 780 -22.19 -26.47 -13.81
CA VAL A 780 -21.15 -25.50 -14.21
C VAL A 780 -20.82 -24.55 -13.04
N GLY A 781 -21.84 -24.05 -12.34
CA GLY A 781 -21.65 -23.20 -11.15
C GLY A 781 -20.88 -23.92 -10.04
N ILE A 782 -21.28 -25.16 -9.71
CA ILE A 782 -20.61 -26.00 -8.71
C ILE A 782 -19.14 -26.23 -9.07
N LEU A 783 -18.84 -26.54 -10.34
CA LEU A 783 -17.47 -26.74 -10.79
C LEU A 783 -16.66 -25.43 -10.81
N THR A 784 -17.30 -24.29 -11.04
CA THR A 784 -16.64 -22.97 -10.96
C THR A 784 -16.21 -22.69 -9.54
N ASP A 785 -17.11 -22.86 -8.57
CA ASP A 785 -16.80 -22.70 -7.15
C ASP A 785 -15.70 -23.68 -6.71
N ALA A 786 -15.75 -24.93 -7.19
CA ALA A 786 -14.74 -25.93 -6.90
C ALA A 786 -13.35 -25.54 -7.45
N VAL A 787 -13.26 -25.05 -8.68
CA VAL A 787 -11.99 -24.59 -9.29
C VAL A 787 -11.40 -23.39 -8.55
N ASP A 788 -12.25 -22.49 -8.05
CA ASP A 788 -11.82 -21.27 -7.34
C ASP A 788 -11.34 -21.57 -5.92
N CYS A 789 -11.98 -22.53 -5.24
CA CYS A 789 -11.70 -22.82 -3.83
C CYS A 789 -10.71 -23.97 -3.63
N THR A 790 -10.50 -24.83 -4.62
CA THR A 790 -9.60 -25.99 -4.50
C THR A 790 -8.16 -25.58 -4.78
N PRO A 791 -7.17 -25.99 -3.95
CA PRO A 791 -5.76 -25.86 -4.27
C PRO A 791 -5.42 -26.71 -5.50
N ILE A 792 -5.15 -26.07 -6.63
CA ILE A 792 -4.76 -26.71 -7.90
C ILE A 792 -3.66 -25.86 -8.56
N PRO A 793 -2.91 -26.40 -9.55
CA PRO A 793 -1.92 -25.61 -10.27
C PRO A 793 -2.53 -24.32 -10.84
N GLN A 794 -1.92 -23.18 -10.53
CA GLN A 794 -2.47 -21.85 -10.82
C GLN A 794 -2.66 -21.63 -12.33
N TRP A 795 -1.75 -22.16 -13.14
CA TRP A 795 -1.88 -22.14 -14.59
C TRP A 795 -3.10 -22.94 -15.05
N LYS A 796 -3.36 -24.10 -14.43
CA LYS A 796 -4.50 -24.97 -14.73
C LYS A 796 -5.81 -24.36 -14.23
N ARG A 797 -5.81 -23.69 -13.08
CA ARG A 797 -6.95 -22.89 -12.60
C ARG A 797 -7.36 -21.88 -13.66
N ARG A 798 -6.40 -21.08 -14.17
CA ARG A 798 -6.67 -20.09 -15.22
C ARG A 798 -7.28 -20.75 -16.48
N GLU A 799 -6.75 -21.88 -16.92
CA GLU A 799 -7.32 -22.64 -18.05
C GLU A 799 -8.75 -23.14 -17.79
N LEU A 800 -9.01 -23.74 -16.62
CA LEU A 800 -10.32 -24.28 -16.26
C LEU A 800 -11.36 -23.17 -16.07
N GLN A 801 -10.98 -22.04 -15.46
CA GLN A 801 -11.84 -20.86 -15.36
C GLN A 801 -12.24 -20.35 -16.75
N THR A 802 -11.30 -20.25 -17.69
CA THR A 802 -11.60 -19.88 -19.07
C THR A 802 -12.57 -20.87 -19.73
N ARG A 803 -12.35 -22.19 -19.57
CA ARG A 803 -13.25 -23.23 -20.11
C ARG A 803 -14.65 -23.16 -19.50
N LEU A 804 -14.76 -23.04 -18.17
CA LEU A 804 -16.03 -23.00 -17.43
C LEU A 804 -16.84 -21.75 -17.77
N LYS A 805 -16.20 -20.57 -17.92
CA LYS A 805 -16.86 -19.37 -18.45
C LYS A 805 -17.49 -19.63 -19.83
N GLY A 806 -16.77 -20.33 -20.71
CA GLY A 806 -17.29 -20.76 -22.01
C GLY A 806 -18.47 -21.73 -21.93
N LEU A 807 -18.43 -22.72 -21.02
CA LEU A 807 -19.53 -23.66 -20.79
C LEU A 807 -20.76 -23.00 -20.18
N GLN A 808 -20.58 -22.06 -19.25
CA GLN A 808 -21.67 -21.30 -18.64
C GLN A 808 -22.43 -20.53 -19.70
N ARG A 809 -21.71 -19.86 -20.60
CA ARG A 809 -22.30 -19.12 -21.74
C ARG A 809 -23.09 -20.03 -22.66
N THR A 810 -22.53 -21.19 -22.99
CA THR A 810 -23.17 -22.21 -23.83
C THR A 810 -24.48 -22.70 -23.20
N THR A 811 -24.43 -23.03 -21.91
CA THR A 811 -25.59 -23.55 -21.17
C THR A 811 -26.69 -22.50 -21.03
N ASN A 812 -26.34 -21.27 -20.67
CA ASN A 812 -27.28 -20.15 -20.57
C ASN A 812 -27.97 -19.87 -21.92
N THR A 813 -27.23 -19.98 -23.02
CA THR A 813 -27.78 -19.82 -24.38
C THR A 813 -28.78 -20.94 -24.71
N SER A 814 -28.46 -22.19 -24.39
CA SER A 814 -29.34 -23.34 -24.60
C SER A 814 -30.62 -23.28 -23.77
N ILE A 815 -30.53 -22.87 -22.50
CA ILE A 815 -31.68 -22.64 -21.61
C ILE A 815 -32.63 -21.62 -22.24
N ARG A 816 -32.12 -20.45 -22.66
CA ARG A 816 -32.94 -19.40 -23.29
C ARG A 816 -33.65 -19.89 -24.55
N LYS A 817 -32.99 -20.72 -25.37
CA LYS A 817 -33.59 -21.32 -26.59
C LYS A 817 -34.72 -22.31 -26.25
N LEU A 818 -34.52 -23.18 -25.27
CA LEU A 818 -35.51 -24.17 -24.84
C LEU A 818 -36.74 -23.49 -24.21
N GLU A 819 -36.53 -22.46 -23.39
CA GLU A 819 -37.61 -21.65 -22.81
C GLU A 819 -38.46 -21.01 -23.90
N THR A 820 -37.81 -20.38 -24.88
CA THR A 820 -38.50 -19.78 -26.03
C THR A 820 -39.28 -20.81 -26.84
N LYS A 821 -38.74 -22.04 -26.98
CA LYS A 821 -39.41 -23.14 -27.70
C LYS A 821 -40.64 -23.64 -26.95
N GLU A 822 -40.57 -23.87 -25.65
CA GLU A 822 -41.74 -24.28 -24.85
C GLU A 822 -42.86 -23.23 -24.88
N VAL A 823 -42.48 -21.94 -24.83
CA VAL A 823 -43.42 -20.81 -24.96
C VAL A 823 -44.12 -20.81 -26.31
N SER A 824 -43.40 -21.12 -27.39
CA SER A 824 -43.97 -21.14 -28.75
C SER A 824 -44.94 -22.29 -29.01
N GLN A 825 -44.88 -23.38 -28.22
CA GLN A 825 -45.71 -24.58 -28.39
C GLN A 825 -46.95 -24.60 -27.47
N ALA A 826 -46.99 -23.76 -26.43
CA ALA A 826 -48.10 -23.63 -25.50
C ALA A 826 -49.28 -22.84 -26.10
N HIS A 827 -50.51 -23.38 -25.99
CA HIS A 827 -51.73 -22.78 -26.58
C HIS A 827 -52.48 -21.80 -25.63
N ASN A 828 -52.09 -21.70 -24.35
CA ASN A 828 -52.68 -20.83 -23.31
C ASN A 828 -51.57 -20.26 -22.41
N PRO A 829 -51.79 -19.19 -21.62
CA PRO A 829 -50.84 -18.77 -20.59
C PRO A 829 -50.66 -19.88 -19.56
N ILE A 830 -49.44 -20.39 -19.39
CA ILE A 830 -49.12 -21.52 -18.49
C ILE A 830 -48.28 -21.02 -17.32
N LEU A 831 -48.78 -21.28 -16.11
CA LEU A 831 -48.01 -21.21 -14.87
C LEU A 831 -47.30 -22.56 -14.69
N ILE A 832 -45.98 -22.61 -14.87
CA ILE A 832 -45.20 -23.84 -14.64
C ILE A 832 -44.45 -23.68 -13.30
N PRO A 833 -44.91 -24.34 -12.22
CA PRO A 833 -44.17 -24.35 -10.98
C PRO A 833 -42.88 -25.16 -11.14
N PHE A 834 -41.73 -24.56 -10.82
CA PHE A 834 -40.42 -25.21 -10.89
C PHE A 834 -39.91 -25.48 -9.47
N ASP A 835 -40.02 -26.75 -9.07
CA ASP A 835 -39.61 -27.33 -7.77
C ASP A 835 -40.64 -27.20 -6.61
N ARG A 836 -40.79 -28.25 -5.78
CA ARG A 836 -41.79 -28.33 -4.68
C ARG A 836 -41.17 -28.13 -3.28
N ALA A 837 -40.02 -27.46 -3.19
CA ALA A 837 -39.35 -27.12 -1.93
C ALA A 837 -39.76 -25.70 -1.42
N PRO A 838 -39.62 -25.38 -0.12
CA PRO A 838 -39.88 -24.03 0.38
C PRO A 838 -38.88 -23.03 -0.23
N GLY A 839 -39.38 -22.02 -0.97
CA GLY A 839 -38.56 -21.06 -1.74
C GLY A 839 -38.64 -21.24 -3.28
N THR A 840 -39.77 -21.74 -3.78
CA THR A 840 -39.98 -22.16 -5.17
C THR A 840 -39.79 -21.07 -6.24
N LEU A 841 -39.19 -21.46 -7.38
CA LEU A 841 -39.15 -20.69 -8.62
C LEU A 841 -40.44 -20.96 -9.42
N VAL A 842 -41.16 -19.91 -9.82
CA VAL A 842 -42.35 -20.00 -10.66
C VAL A 842 -42.01 -19.47 -12.05
N MET A 843 -42.12 -20.33 -13.07
CA MET A 843 -41.91 -19.94 -14.47
C MET A 843 -43.26 -19.57 -15.09
N LEU A 844 -43.34 -18.36 -15.65
CA LEU A 844 -44.58 -17.76 -16.14
C LEU A 844 -44.44 -17.50 -17.65
N LEU A 845 -45.24 -18.20 -18.45
CA LEU A 845 -45.23 -18.09 -19.91
C LEU A 845 -46.55 -17.49 -20.39
N SER A 846 -46.51 -16.35 -21.09
CA SER A 846 -47.66 -15.83 -21.85
C SER A 846 -47.42 -15.95 -23.36
N HIS A 847 -48.49 -16.26 -24.11
CA HIS A 847 -48.48 -16.33 -25.57
C HIS A 847 -48.69 -14.94 -26.19
N GLN A 848 -47.99 -14.60 -27.27
CA GLN A 848 -48.36 -13.51 -28.17
C GLN A 848 -49.01 -14.08 -29.43
N GLN A 849 -50.25 -13.68 -29.73
CA GLN A 849 -50.77 -13.78 -31.10
C GLN A 849 -50.29 -12.58 -31.93
N PRO A 850 -49.70 -12.79 -33.12
CA PRO A 850 -49.42 -11.72 -34.05
C PRO A 850 -50.66 -11.48 -34.92
N SER A 851 -51.62 -10.68 -34.45
CA SER A 851 -52.56 -10.04 -35.38
C SER A 851 -53.00 -8.65 -34.90
N GLY A 852 -52.56 -7.64 -35.65
CA GLY A 852 -53.24 -6.36 -35.85
C GLY A 852 -53.79 -5.61 -34.64
N LYS A 853 -53.01 -4.63 -34.18
CA LYS A 853 -53.44 -3.44 -33.42
C LYS A 853 -54.11 -3.69 -32.06
N GLY A 854 -53.25 -3.78 -31.04
CA GLY A 854 -53.45 -3.06 -29.78
C GLY A 854 -53.97 -3.90 -28.61
N LEU A 855 -53.09 -4.71 -28.02
CA LEU A 855 -52.91 -4.94 -26.57
C LEU A 855 -51.85 -6.05 -26.38
N THR A 856 -50.74 -5.74 -25.71
CA THR A 856 -49.65 -6.70 -25.41
C THR A 856 -49.57 -6.91 -23.91
N LEU A 857 -50.14 -8.02 -23.44
CA LEU A 857 -49.88 -8.54 -22.10
C LEU A 857 -48.49 -9.19 -22.09
N THR A 858 -47.51 -8.53 -21.48
CA THR A 858 -46.13 -9.01 -21.47
C THR A 858 -45.91 -10.05 -20.37
N SER A 859 -45.07 -11.07 -20.63
CA SER A 859 -44.72 -12.08 -19.62
C SER A 859 -44.10 -11.46 -18.37
N LEU A 860 -43.33 -10.37 -18.51
CA LEU A 860 -42.71 -9.64 -17.39
C LEU A 860 -43.74 -8.95 -16.49
N ASP A 861 -44.69 -8.21 -17.06
CA ASP A 861 -45.72 -7.49 -16.28
C ASP A 861 -46.60 -8.47 -15.50
N TRP A 862 -46.93 -9.60 -16.13
CA TRP A 862 -47.63 -10.70 -15.48
C TRP A 862 -46.78 -11.29 -14.34
N ALA A 863 -45.51 -11.57 -14.59
CA ALA A 863 -44.64 -12.20 -13.60
C ALA A 863 -44.38 -11.31 -12.38
N LEU A 864 -44.18 -10.01 -12.57
CA LEU A 864 -44.06 -9.05 -11.48
C LEU A 864 -45.34 -9.02 -10.63
N THR A 865 -46.50 -8.98 -11.28
CA THR A 865 -47.80 -8.95 -10.57
C THR A 865 -48.01 -10.20 -9.72
N VAL A 866 -47.67 -11.38 -10.25
CA VAL A 866 -47.86 -12.67 -9.57
C VAL A 866 -46.80 -12.89 -8.48
N CYS A 867 -45.52 -12.64 -8.74
CA CYS A 867 -44.44 -12.93 -7.80
C CYS A 867 -44.41 -11.97 -6.60
N VAL A 868 -44.76 -10.69 -6.80
CA VAL A 868 -44.91 -9.74 -5.68
C VAL A 868 -45.96 -10.23 -4.68
N ARG A 869 -47.06 -10.82 -5.15
CA ARG A 869 -48.10 -11.41 -4.28
C ARG A 869 -47.65 -12.69 -3.57
N LEU A 870 -46.70 -13.41 -4.17
CA LEU A 870 -46.05 -14.57 -3.54
C LEU A 870 -44.89 -14.17 -2.61
N GLY A 871 -44.65 -12.86 -2.39
CA GLY A 871 -43.58 -12.36 -1.53
C GLY A 871 -42.18 -12.52 -2.12
N GLY A 872 -42.06 -12.61 -3.44
CA GLY A 872 -40.78 -12.67 -4.14
C GLY A 872 -40.72 -11.73 -5.35
N ASN A 873 -39.65 -11.86 -6.14
CA ASN A 873 -39.34 -10.96 -7.26
C ASN A 873 -39.40 -11.70 -8.60
N ALA A 874 -39.66 -10.96 -9.68
CA ALA A 874 -39.64 -11.51 -11.03
C ALA A 874 -38.79 -10.67 -11.98
N GLY A 875 -38.27 -11.31 -13.03
CA GLY A 875 -37.48 -10.70 -14.08
C GLY A 875 -37.57 -11.51 -15.37
N GLY A 876 -37.36 -10.85 -16.52
CA GLY A 876 -37.48 -11.49 -17.82
C GLY A 876 -37.80 -10.52 -18.95
N SER A 877 -38.13 -11.10 -20.11
CA SER A 877 -38.50 -10.39 -21.32
C SER A 877 -40.02 -10.28 -21.48
N ALA A 878 -40.48 -9.54 -22.49
CA ALA A 878 -41.90 -9.46 -22.80
C ALA A 878 -42.51 -10.79 -23.26
N THR A 879 -41.67 -11.75 -23.66
CA THR A 879 -42.06 -13.08 -24.15
C THR A 879 -41.89 -14.17 -23.11
N VAL A 880 -40.89 -14.09 -22.22
CA VAL A 880 -40.60 -15.09 -21.19
C VAL A 880 -40.18 -14.40 -19.90
N ALA A 881 -40.82 -14.72 -18.78
CA ALA A 881 -40.41 -14.20 -17.48
C ALA A 881 -40.43 -15.28 -16.40
N LYS A 882 -39.54 -15.09 -15.41
CA LYS A 882 -39.40 -15.97 -14.25
C LYS A 882 -39.51 -15.15 -13.00
N GLY A 883 -40.01 -15.75 -11.93
CA GLY A 883 -39.88 -15.15 -10.62
C GLY A 883 -39.86 -16.17 -9.51
N THR A 884 -39.53 -15.70 -8.33
CA THR A 884 -39.47 -16.48 -7.10
C THR A 884 -40.65 -16.12 -6.21
N GLY A 885 -41.11 -17.06 -5.38
CA GLY A 885 -42.22 -16.80 -4.48
C GLY A 885 -42.53 -17.95 -3.54
N SER A 886 -43.21 -17.65 -2.42
CA SER A 886 -43.67 -18.65 -1.46
C SER A 886 -44.98 -19.31 -1.95
N VAL A 887 -45.03 -20.64 -1.93
CA VAL A 887 -46.19 -21.44 -2.39
C VAL A 887 -47.40 -21.35 -1.43
N ALA A 888 -47.25 -20.70 -0.27
CA ALA A 888 -48.28 -20.64 0.77
C ALA A 888 -49.60 -20.00 0.28
N ASN A 889 -49.55 -19.11 -0.72
CA ASN A 889 -50.71 -18.38 -1.27
C ASN A 889 -50.89 -18.59 -2.79
N LEU A 890 -50.52 -19.75 -3.33
CA LEU A 890 -50.56 -20.01 -4.78
C LEU A 890 -51.95 -19.79 -5.41
N THR A 891 -53.03 -20.15 -4.71
CA THR A 891 -54.40 -19.97 -5.18
C THR A 891 -54.78 -18.49 -5.35
N GLU A 892 -54.30 -17.64 -4.44
CA GLU A 892 -54.57 -16.20 -4.48
C GLU A 892 -53.72 -15.50 -5.54
N ALA A 893 -52.48 -15.96 -5.73
CA ALA A 893 -51.61 -15.49 -6.81
C ALA A 893 -52.15 -15.88 -8.20
N LEU A 894 -52.72 -17.09 -8.35
CA LEU A 894 -53.42 -17.51 -9.57
C LEU A 894 -54.65 -16.65 -9.86
N ARG A 895 -55.47 -16.36 -8.84
CA ARG A 895 -56.62 -15.45 -8.97
C ARG A 895 -56.20 -14.04 -9.37
N CYS A 896 -55.15 -13.51 -8.76
CA CYS A 896 -54.60 -12.20 -9.11
C CYS A 896 -54.04 -12.16 -10.54
N ALA A 897 -53.43 -13.27 -10.99
CA ALA A 897 -52.99 -13.43 -12.38
C ALA A 897 -54.17 -13.37 -13.36
N GLU A 898 -55.26 -14.10 -13.06
CA GLU A 898 -56.49 -14.09 -13.85
C GLU A 898 -57.17 -12.71 -13.86
N GLU A 899 -57.28 -12.05 -12.70
CA GLU A 899 -57.84 -10.70 -12.58
C GLU A 899 -57.01 -9.67 -13.37
N TYR A 900 -55.68 -9.76 -13.32
CA TYR A 900 -54.79 -8.90 -14.09
C TYR A 900 -54.89 -9.16 -15.60
N ALA A 901 -54.98 -10.44 -16.00
CA ALA A 901 -55.22 -10.83 -17.38
C ALA A 901 -56.55 -10.27 -17.90
N GLN A 902 -57.60 -10.37 -17.08
CA GLN A 902 -58.94 -9.88 -17.38
C GLN A 902 -58.97 -8.35 -17.45
N ASP A 903 -58.38 -7.62 -16.50
CA ASP A 903 -58.34 -6.15 -16.50
C ASP A 903 -57.59 -5.57 -17.72
N LYS A 904 -56.50 -6.23 -18.12
CA LYS A 904 -55.74 -5.85 -19.32
C LYS A 904 -56.43 -6.25 -20.63
N THR A 905 -57.35 -7.21 -20.60
CA THR A 905 -58.15 -7.60 -21.78
C THR A 905 -59.54 -6.95 -21.83
N GLN A 906 -60.08 -6.46 -20.70
CA GLN A 906 -61.43 -5.86 -20.55
C GLN A 906 -61.47 -4.33 -20.48
N ASN A 907 -60.35 -3.61 -20.50
CA ASN A 907 -60.31 -2.14 -20.69
C ASN A 907 -60.68 -1.71 -22.14
N ARG A 908 -61.79 -2.25 -22.63
CA ARG A 908 -62.59 -1.82 -23.77
C ARG A 908 -64.05 -2.25 -23.52
N CYS A 909 -64.77 -1.41 -22.78
CA CYS A 909 -66.16 -1.08 -23.05
C CYS A 909 -66.34 0.41 -22.79
#